data_AF-A0A843J1K6-F1
#
_entry.id   AF-A0A843J1K6-F1
#
_cell.length_a   1.000
_cell.length_b   1.000
_cell.length_c   1.000
_cell.angle_alpha   90.00
_cell.angle_beta   90.00
_cell.angle_gamma   90.00
#
_symmetry.space_group_name_H-M   'P 1'
#
loop_
_entity.id
_entity.type
_entity.pdbx_description
1 polymer ?
#
loop_
_entity_poly.entity_id
_entity_poly.type
_entity_poly.pdbx_seq_one_letter_code
_entity_poly.pdbx_strand_id
1 'polypeptide(L)'
;LSLIEEGRMRVHTQQYTGTPSPFAHSVILSGFSDIVLMEDRTALLKELHRKVLYRAMGDSIKEFEFEENQIVPYYREKIGRIMGPGDIVPLLRRTGPLQALRERGRNIYAYCDADKHTVDGWVRDLINNGELGTVFMDDPYVVPIDEVPYYASATRKERELNDADKAVLDKLSGEATLSDLALATELSEDMVFRTLRKLESMYLVTRSSVNGNNKWSFSRYEGGFPDRDESVCRIIEQYLECFAPATVREIAYALSLTEEDTSMALKTLIGDERVVEGMFRISESDQYMKHIDRMRLKAGSSDVFDFDTVTRYQVYKGMRFDSIRDFFAFYGSAGSEIDVFNRVPSFDLNEWYSMRESGEILLGRFIRGKVRFVLAEDAAKFASIRNEPVTVEDMELLEVIRRMGRTTMRQLVAETGREKPQVKESIMRLDRALKIIHAFSGREDWGTENTYEVYEPAPVEEDPVPSLVKQSITSYGPLPVMAIRYLLGIESDTALRLANTIGAKTVYVGDGHIPMLVMADEVPKMASVELPDTVTVMSLFDPAMSAKWAEISARYGDKWIYPFVRGSSIMGAMEMWEMSGCIDIRSMEMDGPEDFIPILDAIDRLMVFYNMKGIDIVRIREVRGTDVAELDEATANILKERGYRFVNGFYAKGRFITRTMTEEEMISYLIRKQHAAPSIRYPDLKTLIDDRGYIRNDSELMTRVAGRTQFKKLIGRDEYVKTFTCNPYISYTTRENAYLFASAKQTELTEEQQRVLTLVEGLQPSTKKDLVRMSPYSETVTVDTLNSLVHLSLVYQDSVSMYSAVEGPFIPKDEALVRVGRMVFSELGILSAEMFAFFMDVRMSVARSVLRKLEDEGFLVKGYLQEGGSTLMWMLAEDADKKVDKVREQFVLNNQDNLHLYLRPYLKQTTGSFTDSVVMRGTKVIGWFKGKLTASGAKVEDFQGDPSAYRFLRMVASSVGVTIDESDREVDEWTISEFYAKTNPGGFDKSYR
;
A
#
# COMPACT_ATOMS: atom_id res chain seq x y z
N LEU A 1 -37.52 17.15 85.72
CA LEU A 1 -38.75 16.34 85.83
C LEU A 1 -39.96 17.10 85.30
N SER A 2 -40.24 18.31 85.80
CA SER A 2 -41.33 19.18 85.29
C SER A 2 -41.34 19.37 83.76
N LEU A 3 -40.19 19.52 83.12
CA LEU A 3 -40.08 19.68 81.66
C LEU A 3 -40.41 18.40 80.85
N ILE A 4 -40.33 17.21 81.46
CA ILE A 4 -40.73 15.93 80.85
C ILE A 4 -42.24 15.71 81.07
N GLU A 5 -42.75 16.07 82.26
CA GLU A 5 -44.17 15.95 82.63
C GLU A 5 -45.07 16.94 81.87
N GLU A 6 -44.56 18.13 81.54
CA GLU A 6 -45.25 19.13 80.71
C GLU A 6 -45.22 18.82 79.20
N GLY A 7 -44.68 17.67 78.79
CA GLY A 7 -44.64 17.24 77.38
C GLY A 7 -43.67 18.03 76.49
N ARG A 8 -42.87 18.92 77.06
CA ARG A 8 -41.88 19.74 76.34
C ARG A 8 -40.56 19.01 76.07
N MET A 9 -40.36 17.82 76.66
CA MET A 9 -39.16 16.99 76.47
C MET A 9 -39.54 15.51 76.48
N ARG A 10 -39.07 14.72 75.50
CA ARG A 10 -39.24 13.25 75.46
C ARG A 10 -37.92 12.55 75.76
N VAL A 11 -38.01 11.44 76.50
CA VAL A 11 -36.87 10.55 76.77
C VAL A 11 -36.99 9.33 75.86
N HIS A 12 -35.97 9.07 75.06
CA HIS A 12 -35.82 7.84 74.28
C HIS A 12 -34.70 6.99 74.89
N THR A 13 -35.02 5.76 75.27
CA THR A 13 -34.04 4.78 75.73
C THR A 13 -33.60 3.90 74.54
N GLN A 14 -32.30 3.86 74.26
CA GLN A 14 -31.69 2.93 73.31
C GLN A 14 -31.11 1.71 74.04
N GLN A 15 -31.25 0.52 73.43
CA GLN A 15 -30.61 -0.69 73.93
C GLN A 15 -29.09 -0.65 73.71
N TYR A 16 -28.34 -1.34 74.59
CA TYR A 16 -26.90 -1.47 74.49
C TYR A 16 -26.53 -2.14 73.16
N THR A 17 -25.73 -1.47 72.32
CA THR A 17 -25.23 -2.01 71.06
C THR A 17 -23.71 -2.16 71.13
N GLY A 18 -23.14 -3.16 70.47
CA GLY A 18 -21.69 -3.43 70.46
C GLY A 18 -20.84 -2.40 69.72
N THR A 19 -21.38 -1.23 69.40
CA THR A 19 -20.70 -0.15 68.66
C THR A 19 -20.97 1.20 69.34
N PRO A 20 -19.93 1.98 69.67
CA PRO A 20 -20.08 3.23 70.41
C PRO A 20 -20.70 4.34 69.53
N SER A 21 -21.59 5.14 70.11
CA SER A 21 -22.14 6.35 69.47
C SER A 21 -21.06 7.43 69.25
N PRO A 22 -21.28 8.45 68.40
CA PRO A 22 -20.33 9.56 68.22
C PRO A 22 -19.97 10.27 69.54
N PHE A 23 -20.91 10.29 70.50
CA PHE A 23 -20.67 10.80 71.86
C PHE A 23 -19.82 9.84 72.70
N ALA A 24 -20.08 8.54 72.62
CA ALA A 24 -19.24 7.52 73.26
C ALA A 24 -17.83 7.46 72.63
N HIS A 25 -17.68 7.85 71.35
CA HIS A 25 -16.41 7.93 70.64
C HIS A 25 -15.46 8.95 71.27
N SER A 26 -15.96 10.15 71.61
CA SER A 26 -15.19 11.19 72.31
C SER A 26 -14.79 10.77 73.73
N VAL A 27 -15.62 9.97 74.39
CA VAL A 27 -15.37 9.43 75.74
C VAL A 27 -14.37 8.26 75.72
N ILE A 28 -14.43 7.40 74.71
CA ILE A 28 -13.44 6.32 74.49
C ILE A 28 -12.09 6.93 74.11
N LEU A 29 -12.07 7.95 73.24
CA LEU A 29 -10.85 8.68 72.87
C LEU A 29 -10.20 9.41 74.04
N SER A 30 -10.98 9.92 75.01
CA SER A 30 -10.40 10.53 76.22
C SER A 30 -9.94 9.49 77.26
N GLY A 31 -10.63 8.36 77.36
CA GLY A 31 -10.34 7.29 78.31
C GLY A 31 -9.18 6.34 77.95
N PHE A 32 -8.81 6.24 76.67
CA PHE A 32 -7.69 5.39 76.20
C PHE A 32 -6.32 6.08 76.16
N SER A 33 -6.22 7.28 76.74
CA SER A 33 -5.00 8.10 76.76
C SER A 33 -3.81 7.43 77.47
N ASP A 34 -4.04 6.46 78.35
CA ASP A 34 -2.99 5.89 79.21
C ASP A 34 -2.48 4.48 78.82
N ILE A 35 -2.96 3.84 77.73
CA ILE A 35 -2.73 2.38 77.53
C ILE A 35 -2.13 1.96 76.16
N VAL A 36 -2.01 2.82 75.14
CA VAL A 36 -1.60 2.36 73.78
C VAL A 36 -0.50 3.20 73.11
N LEU A 37 0.47 2.52 72.47
CA LEU A 37 1.55 3.11 71.66
C LEU A 37 1.02 3.87 70.42
N MET A 38 1.72 4.92 69.99
CA MET A 38 1.24 5.87 68.96
C MET A 38 0.99 5.28 67.56
N GLU A 39 1.57 4.13 67.21
CA GLU A 39 1.38 3.47 65.91
C GLU A 39 0.03 2.73 65.83
N ASP A 40 -0.34 2.00 66.88
CA ASP A 40 -1.63 1.31 67.00
C ASP A 40 -2.82 2.30 67.09
N ARG A 41 -2.54 3.54 67.55
CA ARG A 41 -3.52 4.63 67.61
C ARG A 41 -4.03 5.02 66.22
N THR A 42 -3.15 5.10 65.22
CA THR A 42 -3.53 5.54 63.86
C THR A 42 -4.29 4.46 63.10
N ALA A 43 -3.90 3.19 63.30
CA ALA A 43 -4.59 2.04 62.72
C ALA A 43 -6.01 1.89 63.30
N LEU A 44 -6.14 1.98 64.64
CA LEU A 44 -7.44 1.90 65.31
C LEU A 44 -8.36 3.08 64.93
N LEU A 45 -7.80 4.30 64.83
CA LEU A 45 -8.54 5.49 64.37
C LEU A 45 -9.06 5.32 62.94
N LYS A 46 -8.23 4.84 62.01
CA LYS A 46 -8.66 4.56 60.63
C LYS A 46 -9.76 3.50 60.59
N GLU A 47 -9.63 2.42 61.37
CA GLU A 47 -10.61 1.33 61.37
C GLU A 47 -11.96 1.76 61.98
N LEU A 48 -11.93 2.55 63.06
CA LEU A 48 -13.12 3.11 63.71
C LEU A 48 -13.79 4.19 62.83
N HIS A 49 -13.00 5.08 62.22
CA HIS A 49 -13.51 6.10 61.29
C HIS A 49 -14.15 5.46 60.04
N ARG A 50 -13.54 4.38 59.51
CA ARG A 50 -14.10 3.58 58.42
C ARG A 50 -15.45 2.95 58.79
N LYS A 51 -15.58 2.37 59.99
CA LYS A 51 -16.85 1.79 60.49
C LYS A 51 -17.94 2.84 60.69
N VAL A 52 -17.57 4.07 61.04
CA VAL A 52 -18.50 5.21 61.15
C VAL A 52 -18.94 5.71 59.77
N LEU A 53 -18.02 5.86 58.81
CA LEU A 53 -18.33 6.20 57.42
C LEU A 53 -19.29 5.17 56.78
N TYR A 54 -19.07 3.88 57.04
CA TYR A 54 -19.94 2.79 56.60
C TYR A 54 -21.40 2.92 57.07
N ARG A 55 -21.62 3.55 58.23
CA ARG A 55 -22.96 3.72 58.82
C ARG A 55 -23.56 5.10 58.52
N ALA A 56 -22.73 6.13 58.35
CA ALA A 56 -23.17 7.48 57.99
C ALA A 56 -23.64 7.57 56.53
N MET A 57 -23.07 6.74 55.65
CA MET A 57 -23.36 6.70 54.21
C MET A 57 -24.45 5.66 53.81
N GLY A 58 -25.25 5.16 54.77
CA GLY A 58 -26.25 4.10 54.51
C GLY A 58 -27.17 4.36 53.30
N ASP A 59 -27.55 3.27 52.60
CA ASP A 59 -28.35 3.15 51.35
C ASP A 59 -28.02 4.12 50.18
N SER A 60 -26.99 4.96 50.33
CA SER A 60 -26.50 5.90 49.31
C SER A 60 -25.26 5.38 48.59
N ILE A 61 -25.05 4.06 48.67
CA ILE A 61 -23.89 3.37 48.10
C ILE A 61 -24.22 3.12 46.62
N LYS A 62 -23.61 3.88 45.71
CA LYS A 62 -23.15 3.28 44.46
C LYS A 62 -22.25 2.13 44.90
N GLU A 63 -22.68 0.88 44.70
CA GLU A 63 -21.90 -0.32 45.04
C GLU A 63 -20.44 -0.10 44.62
N PHE A 64 -19.51 -0.15 45.58
CA PHE A 64 -18.08 -0.11 45.27
C PHE A 64 -17.78 -1.25 44.30
N GLU A 65 -17.03 -0.98 43.24
CA GLU A 65 -16.90 -1.94 42.14
C GLU A 65 -16.13 -3.21 42.54
N PHE A 66 -15.22 -3.13 43.51
CA PHE A 66 -14.40 -4.25 43.96
C PHE A 66 -14.24 -4.31 45.48
N GLU A 67 -13.98 -5.51 45.99
CA GLU A 67 -13.65 -5.74 47.39
C GLU A 67 -12.14 -5.53 47.66
N GLU A 68 -11.80 -5.07 48.87
CA GLU A 68 -10.40 -4.77 49.24
C GLU A 68 -9.49 -6.02 49.18
N ASN A 69 -10.08 -7.20 49.40
CA ASN A 69 -9.39 -8.49 49.30
C ASN A 69 -9.08 -8.91 47.85
N GLN A 70 -9.66 -8.25 46.84
CA GLN A 70 -9.32 -8.45 45.42
C GLN A 70 -8.21 -7.48 44.99
N ILE A 71 -8.35 -6.20 45.37
CA ILE A 71 -7.43 -5.13 44.95
C ILE A 71 -6.03 -5.30 45.56
N VAL A 72 -5.93 -5.51 46.88
CA VAL A 72 -4.63 -5.48 47.57
C VAL A 72 -3.70 -6.61 47.10
N PRO A 73 -4.16 -7.87 46.95
CA PRO A 73 -3.31 -8.93 46.40
C PRO A 73 -2.90 -8.67 44.95
N TYR A 74 -3.81 -8.15 44.11
CA TYR A 74 -3.55 -7.86 42.69
C TYR A 74 -2.35 -6.92 42.49
N TYR A 75 -2.36 -5.74 43.13
CA TYR A 75 -1.25 -4.79 43.00
C TYR A 75 0.02 -5.27 43.72
N ARG A 76 -0.11 -6.04 44.81
CA ARG A 76 1.06 -6.65 45.47
C ARG A 76 1.79 -7.64 44.55
N GLU A 77 1.04 -8.47 43.83
CA GLU A 77 1.59 -9.40 42.84
C GLU A 77 2.25 -8.64 41.68
N LYS A 78 1.58 -7.59 41.18
CA LYS A 78 2.05 -6.74 40.07
C LYS A 78 3.37 -6.02 40.37
N ILE A 79 3.59 -5.58 41.60
CA ILE A 79 4.86 -4.97 42.03
C ILE A 79 6.01 -6.00 41.98
N GLY A 80 5.76 -7.20 42.52
CA GLY A 80 6.76 -8.27 42.62
C GLY A 80 7.74 -8.10 43.80
N ARG A 81 8.84 -8.86 43.76
CA ARG A 81 9.90 -8.90 44.79
C ARG A 81 11.28 -8.84 44.14
N ILE A 82 12.26 -8.32 44.86
CA ILE A 82 13.67 -8.26 44.45
C ILE A 82 14.40 -9.43 45.09
N MET A 83 14.87 -10.37 44.25
CA MET A 83 15.67 -11.52 44.68
C MET A 83 17.17 -11.27 44.49
N GLY A 84 17.54 -10.42 43.53
CA GLY A 84 18.93 -10.00 43.27
C GLY A 84 19.04 -8.64 42.57
N PRO A 85 20.28 -8.18 42.27
CA PRO A 85 20.51 -6.86 41.69
C PRO A 85 19.85 -6.67 40.31
N GLY A 86 19.75 -7.72 39.50
CA GLY A 86 19.12 -7.68 38.18
C GLY A 86 17.61 -7.41 38.20
N ASP A 87 16.94 -7.56 39.35
CA ASP A 87 15.49 -7.34 39.48
C ASP A 87 15.14 -5.87 39.79
N ILE A 88 16.13 -5.05 40.18
CA ILE A 88 15.92 -3.66 40.61
C ILE A 88 15.43 -2.79 39.45
N VAL A 89 16.12 -2.83 38.30
CA VAL A 89 15.74 -2.02 37.13
C VAL A 89 14.34 -2.41 36.61
N PRO A 90 14.02 -3.70 36.38
CA PRO A 90 12.66 -4.11 36.02
C PRO A 90 11.59 -3.69 37.04
N LEU A 91 11.89 -3.74 38.34
CA LEU A 91 10.94 -3.31 39.36
C LEU A 91 10.70 -1.80 39.29
N LEU A 92 11.75 -0.98 39.21
CA LEU A 92 11.61 0.48 39.12
C LEU A 92 10.90 0.92 37.82
N ARG A 93 11.03 0.16 36.73
CA ARG A 93 10.22 0.38 35.51
C ARG A 93 8.72 0.21 35.76
N ARG A 94 8.31 -0.68 36.67
CA ARG A 94 6.90 -0.89 37.02
C ARG A 94 6.40 0.07 38.11
N THR A 95 7.19 0.30 39.15
CA THR A 95 6.77 1.09 40.32
C THR A 95 6.98 2.60 40.15
N GLY A 96 7.81 2.99 39.20
CA GLY A 96 8.40 4.32 39.17
C GLY A 96 9.40 4.53 40.32
N PRO A 97 9.69 5.78 40.69
CA PRO A 97 10.72 6.15 41.65
C PRO A 97 10.50 5.59 43.05
N LEU A 98 11.55 4.99 43.62
CA LEU A 98 11.60 4.56 45.02
C LEU A 98 12.82 5.16 45.71
N GLN A 99 12.72 5.41 47.02
CA GLN A 99 13.87 5.82 47.82
C GLN A 99 14.82 4.64 48.04
N ALA A 100 16.11 4.92 47.94
CA ALA A 100 17.18 4.00 48.26
C ALA A 100 18.26 4.71 49.09
N LEU A 101 19.11 3.93 49.77
CA LEU A 101 20.13 4.39 50.75
C LEU A 101 19.55 5.07 52.01
N ARG A 102 18.23 5.26 52.08
CA ARG A 102 17.46 5.79 53.20
C ARG A 102 16.11 5.08 53.31
N GLU A 103 15.74 4.68 54.51
CA GLU A 103 14.50 3.96 54.78
C GLU A 103 13.43 4.95 55.24
N ARG A 104 12.88 5.69 54.27
CA ARG A 104 11.79 6.66 54.47
C ARG A 104 10.81 6.58 53.32
N GLY A 105 9.55 6.90 53.57
CA GLY A 105 8.50 6.93 52.55
C GLY A 105 8.44 5.66 51.70
N ARG A 106 8.14 5.82 50.41
CA ARG A 106 8.16 4.74 49.41
C ARG A 106 9.61 4.37 49.12
N ASN A 107 10.05 3.22 49.65
CA ASN A 107 11.44 2.79 49.59
C ASN A 107 11.58 1.39 48.98
N ILE A 108 12.76 1.10 48.45
CA ILE A 108 13.06 -0.17 47.78
C ILE A 108 13.07 -1.36 48.74
N TYR A 109 13.41 -1.15 50.02
CA TYR A 109 13.59 -2.22 51.01
C TYR A 109 12.29 -2.97 51.32
N ALA A 110 11.13 -2.32 51.16
CA ALA A 110 9.82 -2.96 51.34
C ALA A 110 9.57 -4.14 50.38
N TYR A 111 10.34 -4.22 49.28
CA TYR A 111 10.22 -5.23 48.23
C TYR A 111 11.40 -6.21 48.18
N CYS A 112 12.35 -6.10 49.11
CA CYS A 112 13.52 -6.96 49.21
C CYS A 112 13.43 -7.85 50.46
N ASP A 113 13.89 -9.09 50.36
CA ASP A 113 14.11 -9.95 51.54
C ASP A 113 15.56 -9.86 52.06
N ALA A 114 16.47 -9.31 51.24
CA ALA A 114 17.86 -9.04 51.62
C ALA A 114 17.96 -7.90 52.65
N ASP A 115 19.00 -7.94 53.48
CA ASP A 115 19.26 -6.88 54.44
C ASP A 115 19.67 -5.57 53.76
N LYS A 116 19.42 -4.45 54.45
CA LYS A 116 19.67 -3.11 53.94
C LYS A 116 21.09 -2.88 53.40
N HIS A 117 22.12 -3.45 54.03
CA HIS A 117 23.49 -3.23 53.61
C HIS A 117 23.76 -3.84 52.23
N THR A 118 23.20 -5.03 51.99
CA THR A 118 23.27 -5.72 50.70
C THR A 118 22.55 -4.95 49.61
N VAL A 119 21.33 -4.47 49.87
CA VAL A 119 20.54 -3.68 48.91
C VAL A 119 21.20 -2.34 48.59
N ASP A 120 21.78 -1.67 49.59
CA ASP A 120 22.56 -0.44 49.39
C ASP A 120 23.79 -0.68 48.49
N GLY A 121 24.43 -1.84 48.62
CA GLY A 121 25.51 -2.27 47.73
C GLY A 121 25.06 -2.38 46.29
N TRP A 122 23.97 -3.10 46.03
CA TRP A 122 23.41 -3.27 44.68
C TRP A 122 23.03 -1.94 44.02
N VAL A 123 22.32 -1.07 44.76
CA VAL A 123 21.91 0.23 44.24
C VAL A 123 23.13 1.12 43.93
N ARG A 124 24.18 1.08 44.77
CA ARG A 124 25.43 1.82 44.53
C ARG A 124 26.09 1.37 43.24
N ASP A 125 26.21 0.06 43.02
CA ASP A 125 26.85 -0.50 41.83
C ASP A 125 26.07 -0.12 40.56
N LEU A 126 24.73 -0.20 40.60
CA LEU A 126 23.87 0.16 39.46
C LEU A 126 23.91 1.66 39.13
N ILE A 127 24.01 2.54 40.13
CA ILE A 127 24.21 3.98 39.90
C ILE A 127 25.58 4.23 39.26
N ASN A 128 26.63 3.63 39.80
CA ASN A 128 27.99 3.84 39.31
C ASN A 128 28.23 3.26 37.91
N ASN A 129 27.47 2.23 37.52
CA ASN A 129 27.47 1.66 36.17
C ASN A 129 26.60 2.46 35.18
N GLY A 130 25.87 3.48 35.64
CA GLY A 130 24.99 4.30 34.81
C GLY A 130 23.67 3.64 34.43
N GLU A 131 23.24 2.57 35.12
CA GLU A 131 21.94 1.93 34.88
C GLU A 131 20.81 2.65 35.62
N LEU A 132 21.11 3.25 36.78
CA LEU A 132 20.18 4.04 37.58
C LEU A 132 20.61 5.51 37.62
N GLY A 133 19.62 6.40 37.53
CA GLY A 133 19.76 7.82 37.81
C GLY A 133 18.94 8.24 39.03
N THR A 134 19.05 9.52 39.39
CA THR A 134 18.28 10.11 40.49
C THR A 134 17.32 11.18 40.02
N VAL A 135 16.12 11.19 40.58
CA VAL A 135 15.10 12.24 40.38
C VAL A 135 14.79 12.92 41.71
N PHE A 136 14.48 14.21 41.67
CA PHE A 136 14.25 15.02 42.86
C PHE A 136 12.76 15.33 43.02
N MET A 137 12.12 14.67 43.98
CA MET A 137 10.71 14.84 44.35
C MET A 137 10.65 15.21 45.84
N ASP A 138 11.15 16.41 46.14
CA ASP A 138 11.46 16.95 47.47
C ASP A 138 12.59 16.22 48.23
N ASP A 139 12.72 14.91 48.03
CA ASP A 139 13.86 14.06 48.38
C ASP A 139 14.36 13.28 47.14
N PRO A 140 15.58 12.72 47.17
CA PRO A 140 16.14 11.96 46.06
C PRO A 140 15.55 10.54 45.97
N TYR A 141 15.09 10.17 44.78
CA TYR A 141 14.62 8.82 44.44
C TYR A 141 15.46 8.24 43.31
N VAL A 142 15.53 6.91 43.22
CA VAL A 142 16.22 6.21 42.12
C VAL A 142 15.22 5.74 41.06
N VAL A 143 15.62 5.86 39.80
CA VAL A 143 14.87 5.40 38.61
C VAL A 143 15.87 4.87 37.55
N PRO A 144 15.42 4.08 36.56
CA PRO A 144 16.23 3.78 35.38
C PRO A 144 16.72 5.05 34.70
N ILE A 145 17.97 5.06 34.23
CA ILE A 145 18.62 6.28 33.72
C ILE A 145 17.87 6.93 32.55
N ASP A 146 17.24 6.12 31.70
CA ASP A 146 16.45 6.53 30.53
C ASP A 146 15.10 7.15 30.91
N GLU A 147 14.62 6.94 32.14
CA GLU A 147 13.37 7.54 32.62
C GLU A 147 13.60 8.92 33.28
N VAL A 148 14.83 9.26 33.65
CA VAL A 148 15.17 10.54 34.31
C VAL A 148 14.65 11.76 33.55
N PRO A 149 14.78 11.87 32.21
CA PRO A 149 14.33 13.05 31.47
C PRO A 149 12.83 13.34 31.58
N TYR A 150 11.99 12.30 31.65
CA TYR A 150 10.53 12.47 31.77
C TYR A 150 10.16 12.97 33.17
N TYR A 151 10.74 12.38 34.23
CA TYR A 151 10.56 12.89 35.59
C TYR A 151 11.12 14.29 35.77
N ALA A 152 12.25 14.60 35.12
CA ALA A 152 12.84 15.93 35.11
C ALA A 152 11.91 16.96 34.49
N SER A 153 11.36 16.67 33.30
CA SER A 153 10.40 17.58 32.64
C SER A 153 9.14 17.79 33.47
N ALA A 154 8.61 16.74 34.10
CA ALA A 154 7.39 16.81 34.89
C ALA A 154 7.54 17.56 36.24
N THR A 155 8.68 17.41 36.93
CA THR A 155 8.85 17.86 38.33
C THR A 155 9.75 19.10 38.49
N ARG A 156 10.34 19.61 37.41
CA ARG A 156 11.24 20.77 37.43
C ARG A 156 10.55 22.01 38.00
N LYS A 157 11.22 22.65 38.96
CA LYS A 157 10.78 23.92 39.57
C LYS A 157 11.48 25.10 38.89
N GLU A 158 10.74 26.18 38.64
CA GLU A 158 11.31 27.45 38.18
C GLU A 158 11.65 28.34 39.38
N ARG A 159 12.93 28.69 39.54
CA ARG A 159 13.43 29.53 40.64
C ARG A 159 14.57 30.42 40.16
N GLU A 160 14.72 31.61 40.73
CA GLU A 160 15.85 32.50 40.44
C GLU A 160 17.13 32.04 41.14
N LEU A 161 18.29 32.16 40.47
CA LEU A 161 19.60 31.79 41.01
C LEU A 161 20.23 32.95 41.77
N ASN A 162 20.66 32.71 43.00
CA ASN A 162 21.46 33.66 43.78
C ASN A 162 22.96 33.48 43.49
N ASP A 163 23.81 34.30 44.11
CA ASP A 163 25.26 34.28 43.85
C ASP A 163 25.93 32.98 44.33
N ALA A 164 25.44 32.37 45.41
CA ALA A 164 25.92 31.06 45.88
C ALA A 164 25.56 29.94 44.91
N ASP A 165 24.36 29.98 44.31
CA ASP A 165 23.90 29.00 43.32
C ASP A 165 24.78 29.04 42.06
N LYS A 166 25.09 30.25 41.58
CA LYS A 166 26.00 30.45 40.44
C LYS A 166 27.42 29.97 40.76
N ALA A 167 27.95 30.32 41.95
CA ALA A 167 29.27 29.90 42.37
C ALA A 167 29.42 28.37 42.44
N VAL A 168 28.42 27.67 42.97
CA VAL A 168 28.41 26.19 43.00
C VAL A 168 28.31 25.61 41.59
N LEU A 169 27.44 26.15 40.73
CA LEU A 169 27.27 25.66 39.35
C LEU A 169 28.54 25.88 38.51
N ASP A 170 29.20 27.02 38.64
CA ASP A 170 30.44 27.36 37.91
C ASP A 170 31.61 26.46 38.31
N LYS A 171 31.69 26.04 39.57
CA LYS A 171 32.72 25.12 40.06
C LYS A 171 32.44 23.65 39.72
N LEU A 172 31.24 23.33 39.24
CA LEU A 172 30.84 21.99 38.85
C LEU A 172 31.14 21.73 37.37
N SER A 173 32.41 21.49 37.03
CA SER A 173 32.88 21.16 35.67
C SER A 173 32.98 19.65 35.40
N GLY A 174 32.68 18.83 36.40
CA GLY A 174 32.73 17.37 36.39
C GLY A 174 32.08 16.84 37.67
N GLU A 175 32.49 15.66 38.11
CA GLU A 175 31.98 15.07 39.34
C GLU A 175 32.67 15.64 40.59
N ALA A 176 31.89 16.11 41.57
CA ALA A 176 32.41 16.65 42.82
C ALA A 176 31.58 16.24 44.04
N THR A 177 32.22 16.02 45.19
CA THR A 177 31.51 15.79 46.45
C THR A 177 31.09 17.10 47.11
N LEU A 178 30.16 17.03 48.06
CA LEU A 178 29.74 18.19 48.84
C LEU A 178 30.91 18.90 49.53
N SER A 179 31.86 18.13 50.09
CA SER A 179 33.03 18.70 50.76
C SER A 179 33.99 19.35 49.77
N ASP A 180 34.15 18.79 48.55
CA ASP A 180 34.98 19.41 47.50
C ASP A 180 34.39 20.74 47.04
N LEU A 181 33.06 20.80 46.89
CA LEU A 181 32.35 22.02 46.51
C LEU A 181 32.40 23.09 47.61
N ALA A 182 32.29 22.70 48.87
CA ALA A 182 32.44 23.62 50.00
C ALA A 182 33.85 24.23 50.04
N LEU A 183 34.89 23.43 49.82
CA LEU A 183 36.27 23.90 49.73
C LEU A 183 36.48 24.81 48.51
N ALA A 184 35.95 24.45 47.34
CA ALA A 184 36.15 25.20 46.10
C ALA A 184 35.38 26.52 46.01
N THR A 185 34.28 26.66 46.77
CA THR A 185 33.44 27.87 46.81
C THR A 185 33.67 28.73 48.06
N GLU A 186 34.47 28.26 49.02
CA GLU A 186 34.67 28.89 50.35
C GLU A 186 33.35 29.09 51.15
N LEU A 187 32.32 28.31 50.84
CA LEU A 187 31.03 28.32 51.52
C LEU A 187 30.97 27.24 52.60
N SER A 188 30.07 27.39 53.58
CA SER A 188 29.84 26.33 54.57
C SER A 188 29.17 25.12 53.91
N GLU A 189 29.45 23.91 54.40
CA GLU A 189 28.84 22.67 53.90
C GLU A 189 27.30 22.71 53.92
N ASP A 190 26.70 23.35 54.94
CA ASP A 190 25.24 23.54 55.03
C ASP A 190 24.70 24.49 53.94
N MET A 191 25.45 25.54 53.59
CA MET A 191 25.06 26.45 52.51
C MET A 191 25.15 25.75 51.15
N VAL A 192 26.24 25.03 50.89
CA VAL A 192 26.41 24.23 49.67
C VAL A 192 25.33 23.15 49.56
N PHE A 193 25.00 22.47 50.66
CA PHE A 193 23.92 21.48 50.70
C PHE A 193 22.56 22.07 50.29
N ARG A 194 22.20 23.25 50.82
CA ARG A 194 20.95 23.93 50.47
C ARG A 194 20.93 24.38 49.02
N THR A 195 22.05 24.89 48.52
CA THR A 195 22.22 25.27 47.12
C THR A 195 22.11 24.05 46.20
N LEU A 196 22.77 22.93 46.51
CA LEU A 196 22.64 21.69 45.74
C LEU A 196 21.20 21.21 45.68
N ARG A 197 20.45 21.17 46.80
CA ARG A 197 19.03 20.79 46.78
C ARG A 197 18.19 21.73 45.90
N LYS A 198 18.50 23.02 45.89
CA LYS A 198 17.82 23.99 45.02
C LYS A 198 18.13 23.72 43.55
N LEU A 199 19.40 23.50 43.21
CA LEU A 199 19.83 23.20 41.83
C LEU A 199 19.30 21.85 41.33
N GLU A 200 19.23 20.83 42.19
CA GLU A 200 18.59 19.53 41.91
C GLU A 200 17.10 19.72 41.59
N SER A 201 16.38 20.54 42.37
CA SER A 201 14.95 20.82 42.10
C SER A 201 14.68 21.55 40.77
N MET A 202 15.71 22.16 40.19
CA MET A 202 15.65 22.83 38.89
C MET A 202 16.22 21.97 37.74
N TYR A 203 16.72 20.76 38.07
CA TYR A 203 17.47 19.88 37.16
C TYR A 203 18.64 20.58 36.46
N LEU A 204 19.37 21.44 37.19
CA LEU A 204 20.66 21.99 36.75
C LEU A 204 21.83 21.12 37.21
N VAL A 205 21.63 20.39 38.30
CA VAL A 205 22.57 19.47 38.92
C VAL A 205 21.85 18.15 39.18
N THR A 206 22.55 17.04 39.04
CA THR A 206 22.08 15.70 39.41
C THR A 206 23.15 14.98 40.23
N ARG A 207 22.78 13.85 40.83
CA ARG A 207 23.72 12.99 41.53
C ARG A 207 24.31 12.00 40.54
N SER A 208 25.64 11.92 40.50
CA SER A 208 26.39 11.17 39.49
C SER A 208 26.93 9.84 40.00
N SER A 209 27.36 9.76 41.26
CA SER A 209 27.86 8.52 41.87
C SER A 209 27.67 8.49 43.38
N VAL A 210 27.86 7.30 43.95
CA VAL A 210 27.84 7.06 45.39
C VAL A 210 29.11 6.33 45.80
N ASN A 211 29.82 6.88 46.79
CA ASN A 211 31.01 6.25 47.33
C ASN A 211 30.69 5.13 48.35
N GLY A 212 31.71 4.37 48.77
CA GLY A 212 31.57 3.25 49.71
C GLY A 212 30.97 3.59 51.09
N ASN A 213 30.89 4.88 51.45
CA ASN A 213 30.28 5.38 52.68
C ASN A 213 28.88 6.02 52.45
N ASN A 214 28.22 5.72 51.33
CA ASN A 214 26.91 6.30 50.95
C ASN A 214 26.91 7.84 50.83
N LYS A 215 28.06 8.46 50.55
CA LYS A 215 28.11 9.90 50.20
C LYS A 215 27.97 10.07 48.70
N TRP A 216 27.16 11.06 48.33
CA TRP A 216 26.84 11.40 46.95
C TRP A 216 27.86 12.35 46.35
N SER A 217 28.16 12.12 45.09
CA SER A 217 28.84 13.07 44.20
C SER A 217 27.81 13.68 43.25
N PHE A 218 28.10 14.89 42.78
CA PHE A 218 27.19 15.68 41.95
C PHE A 218 27.85 16.06 40.63
N SER A 219 27.04 16.19 39.58
CA SER A 219 27.44 16.68 38.26
C SER A 219 26.35 17.54 37.65
N ARG A 220 26.64 18.22 36.53
CA ARG A 220 25.61 18.91 35.75
C ARG A 220 24.65 17.88 35.11
N TYR A 221 23.40 18.28 34.97
CA TYR A 221 22.38 17.48 34.29
C TYR A 221 22.39 17.78 32.79
N GLU A 222 22.43 16.73 31.95
CA GLU A 222 22.52 16.82 30.49
C GLU A 222 21.41 16.04 29.75
N GLY A 223 20.46 15.45 30.47
CA GLY A 223 19.46 14.52 29.91
C GLY A 223 18.32 15.14 29.08
N GLY A 224 18.34 16.44 28.80
CA GLY A 224 17.28 17.14 28.07
C GLY A 224 15.94 17.20 28.82
N PHE A 225 14.94 17.80 28.16
CA PHE A 225 13.57 17.94 28.67
C PHE A 225 12.57 17.63 27.54
N PRO A 226 11.99 16.41 27.50
CA PRO A 226 10.87 16.07 26.63
C PRO A 226 9.63 16.94 26.90
N ASP A 227 8.58 16.79 26.09
CA ASP A 227 7.31 17.51 26.30
C ASP A 227 6.79 17.30 27.74
N ARG A 228 6.43 18.41 28.39
CA ARG A 228 6.07 18.40 29.82
C ARG A 228 4.75 17.66 30.05
N ASP A 229 3.74 17.94 29.23
CA ASP A 229 2.39 17.41 29.45
C ASP A 229 2.36 15.90 29.20
N GLU A 230 3.04 15.45 28.14
CA GLU A 230 3.24 14.02 27.88
C GLU A 230 4.03 13.34 29.01
N SER A 231 5.07 14.01 29.53
CA SER A 231 5.87 13.50 30.65
C SER A 231 5.04 13.35 31.93
N VAL A 232 4.17 14.32 32.25
CA VAL A 232 3.26 14.24 33.40
C VAL A 232 2.29 13.06 33.24
N CYS A 233 1.67 12.90 32.07
CA CYS A 233 0.81 11.76 31.76
C CYS A 233 1.55 10.43 31.94
N ARG A 234 2.78 10.32 31.42
CA ARG A 234 3.63 9.12 31.51
C ARG A 234 3.91 8.72 32.96
N ILE A 235 4.36 9.66 33.81
CA ILE A 235 4.73 9.33 35.20
C ILE A 235 3.51 9.00 36.06
N ILE A 236 2.35 9.63 35.79
CA ILE A 236 1.09 9.29 36.46
C ILE A 236 0.63 7.88 36.09
N GLU A 237 0.68 7.54 34.79
CA GLU A 237 0.34 6.20 34.34
C GLU A 237 1.29 5.14 34.92
N GLN A 238 2.59 5.43 34.99
CA GLN A 238 3.56 4.55 35.65
C GLN A 238 3.28 4.38 37.15
N TYR A 239 2.84 5.44 37.84
CA TYR A 239 2.43 5.33 39.24
C TYR A 239 1.19 4.45 39.42
N LEU A 240 0.16 4.65 38.59
CA LEU A 240 -1.08 3.87 38.63
C LEU A 240 -0.85 2.39 38.29
N GLU A 241 0.24 2.04 37.61
CA GLU A 241 0.61 0.65 37.32
C GLU A 241 0.70 -0.20 38.60
N CYS A 242 1.21 0.37 39.70
CA CYS A 242 1.47 -0.38 40.93
C CYS A 242 0.71 0.14 42.15
N PHE A 243 0.26 1.40 42.13
CA PHE A 243 -0.25 2.08 43.33
C PHE A 243 -1.69 2.58 43.19
N ALA A 244 -2.47 1.94 42.31
CA ALA A 244 -3.90 2.18 42.17
C ALA A 244 -4.74 1.25 43.08
N PRO A 245 -6.04 1.56 43.30
CA PRO A 245 -6.71 2.81 42.98
C PRO A 245 -6.17 3.98 43.81
N ALA A 246 -5.96 5.13 43.19
CA ALA A 246 -5.44 6.33 43.84
C ALA A 246 -6.27 7.57 43.52
N THR A 247 -6.39 8.50 44.47
CA THR A 247 -7.04 9.80 44.28
C THR A 247 -6.07 10.82 43.68
N VAL A 248 -6.59 11.93 43.13
CA VAL A 248 -5.77 13.06 42.63
C VAL A 248 -4.75 13.51 43.68
N ARG A 249 -5.17 13.62 44.95
CA ARG A 249 -4.32 14.06 46.05
C ARG A 249 -3.18 13.10 46.35
N GLU A 250 -3.45 11.80 46.32
CA GLU A 250 -2.44 10.78 46.56
C GLU A 250 -1.39 10.76 45.45
N ILE A 251 -1.82 10.89 44.19
CA ILE A 251 -0.92 10.94 43.03
C ILE A 251 -0.07 12.21 43.06
N ALA A 252 -0.70 13.38 43.24
CA ALA A 252 -0.01 14.67 43.32
C ALA A 252 1.04 14.68 44.43
N TYR A 253 0.70 14.15 45.61
CA TYR A 253 1.63 14.03 46.73
C TYR A 253 2.78 13.04 46.44
N ALA A 254 2.48 11.88 45.84
CA ALA A 254 3.48 10.84 45.60
C ALA A 254 4.50 11.20 44.51
N LEU A 255 4.13 12.04 43.55
CA LEU A 255 4.96 12.46 42.42
C LEU A 255 5.46 13.90 42.53
N SER A 256 5.20 14.59 43.65
CA SER A 256 5.50 16.02 43.84
C SER A 256 4.95 16.92 42.72
N LEU A 257 3.75 16.59 42.22
CA LEU A 257 3.01 17.38 41.23
C LEU A 257 1.97 18.29 41.90
N THR A 258 1.44 19.25 41.15
CA THR A 258 0.28 20.03 41.61
C THR A 258 -1.02 19.22 41.40
N GLU A 259 -2.05 19.46 42.24
CA GLU A 259 -3.37 18.83 42.04
C GLU A 259 -4.01 19.25 40.70
N GLU A 260 -3.68 20.44 40.20
CA GLU A 260 -4.14 20.96 38.91
C GLU A 260 -3.51 20.20 37.73
N ASP A 261 -2.16 20.11 37.68
CA ASP A 261 -1.45 19.34 36.64
C ASP A 261 -1.91 17.87 36.65
N THR A 262 -2.08 17.29 37.84
CA THR A 262 -2.51 15.90 38.01
C THR A 262 -3.93 15.69 37.48
N SER A 263 -4.85 16.61 37.78
CA SER A 263 -6.24 16.55 37.30
C SER A 263 -6.34 16.73 35.79
N MET A 264 -5.53 17.62 35.20
CA MET A 264 -5.47 17.81 33.75
C MET A 264 -4.95 16.56 33.04
N ALA A 265 -3.84 15.99 33.52
CA ALA A 265 -3.26 14.78 32.96
C ALA A 265 -4.20 13.57 33.07
N LEU A 266 -4.87 13.39 34.22
CA LEU A 266 -5.87 12.32 34.38
C LEU A 266 -7.05 12.48 33.43
N LYS A 267 -7.52 13.71 33.17
CA LYS A 267 -8.58 13.97 32.17
C LYS A 267 -8.13 13.58 30.77
N THR A 268 -6.90 13.90 30.39
CA THR A 268 -6.31 13.47 29.11
C THR A 268 -6.25 11.95 29.03
N LEU A 269 -5.71 11.28 30.06
CA LEU A 269 -5.62 9.81 30.12
C LEU A 269 -6.98 9.10 30.11
N ILE A 270 -8.03 9.74 30.63
CA ILE A 270 -9.42 9.24 30.54
C ILE A 270 -9.97 9.43 29.12
N GLY A 271 -9.71 10.57 28.50
CA GLY A 271 -10.06 10.82 27.10
C GLY A 271 -9.42 9.82 26.14
N ASP A 272 -8.21 9.37 26.46
CA ASP A 272 -7.44 8.36 25.72
C ASP A 272 -7.80 6.91 26.11
N GLU A 273 -8.79 6.69 27.00
CA GLU A 273 -9.21 5.37 27.52
C GLU A 273 -8.09 4.56 28.24
N ARG A 274 -6.98 5.19 28.63
CA ARG A 274 -5.87 4.54 29.35
C ARG A 274 -6.16 4.38 30.84
N VAL A 275 -6.90 5.34 31.41
CA VAL A 275 -7.25 5.41 32.83
C VAL A 275 -8.76 5.52 33.00
N VAL A 276 -9.29 4.95 34.08
CA VAL A 276 -10.71 5.00 34.43
C VAL A 276 -10.90 5.65 35.79
N GLU A 277 -11.93 6.48 35.88
CA GLU A 277 -12.40 7.13 37.10
C GLU A 277 -13.54 6.32 37.73
N GLY A 278 -13.52 6.14 39.05
CA GLY A 278 -14.59 5.44 39.75
C GLY A 278 -14.40 5.35 41.26
N MET A 279 -15.41 4.76 41.91
CA MET A 279 -15.40 4.42 43.34
C MET A 279 -14.98 2.96 43.51
N PHE A 280 -13.67 2.71 43.49
CA PHE A 280 -13.11 1.34 43.52
C PHE A 280 -12.94 0.79 44.93
N ARG A 281 -12.58 1.65 45.89
CA ARG A 281 -12.50 1.36 47.33
C ARG A 281 -13.17 2.51 48.12
N ILE A 282 -13.49 2.25 49.39
CA ILE A 282 -14.03 3.25 50.32
C ILE A 282 -13.12 4.49 50.38
N SER A 283 -13.59 5.59 49.79
CA SER A 283 -12.91 6.89 49.70
C SER A 283 -13.96 8.01 49.69
N GLU A 284 -13.57 9.23 50.11
CA GLU A 284 -14.43 10.44 50.02
C GLU A 284 -14.37 11.09 48.63
N SER A 285 -13.42 10.70 47.79
CA SER A 285 -13.17 11.28 46.46
C SER A 285 -12.98 10.17 45.43
N ASP A 286 -13.25 10.51 44.17
CA ASP A 286 -13.07 9.61 43.04
C ASP A 286 -11.61 9.12 42.95
N GLN A 287 -11.48 7.86 42.55
CA GLN A 287 -10.21 7.19 42.42
C GLN A 287 -9.95 6.82 40.96
N TYR A 288 -8.68 6.62 40.65
CA TYR A 288 -8.20 6.32 39.32
C TYR A 288 -7.39 5.03 39.33
N MET A 289 -7.57 4.23 38.29
CA MET A 289 -6.73 3.07 37.98
C MET A 289 -6.61 2.91 36.47
N LYS A 290 -5.65 2.11 35.99
CA LYS A 290 -5.60 1.82 34.56
C LYS A 290 -6.84 1.06 34.10
N HIS A 291 -7.29 1.35 32.88
CA HIS A 291 -8.45 0.67 32.29
C HIS A 291 -8.27 -0.86 32.26
N ILE A 292 -7.07 -1.33 31.87
CA ILE A 292 -6.70 -2.75 31.84
C ILE A 292 -6.76 -3.43 33.23
N ASP A 293 -6.41 -2.71 34.29
CA ASP A 293 -6.43 -3.26 35.66
C ASP A 293 -7.87 -3.44 36.15
N ARG A 294 -8.76 -2.49 35.82
CA ARG A 294 -10.19 -2.62 36.10
C ARG A 294 -10.78 -3.85 35.40
N MET A 295 -10.44 -4.08 34.13
CA MET A 295 -10.90 -5.25 33.38
C MET A 295 -10.43 -6.57 34.03
N ARG A 296 -9.15 -6.66 34.39
CA ARG A 296 -8.58 -7.86 35.04
C ARG A 296 -9.19 -8.14 36.42
N LEU A 297 -9.38 -7.10 37.23
CA LEU A 297 -10.04 -7.20 38.53
C LEU A 297 -11.49 -7.69 38.41
N LYS A 298 -12.22 -7.22 37.38
CA LYS A 298 -13.60 -7.64 37.11
C LYS A 298 -13.70 -9.09 36.63
N ALA A 299 -12.73 -9.56 35.85
CA ALA A 299 -12.69 -10.94 35.38
C ALA A 299 -12.13 -11.94 36.41
N GLY A 300 -11.31 -11.47 37.36
CA GLY A 300 -10.55 -12.33 38.27
C GLY A 300 -9.46 -13.17 37.59
N SER A 301 -8.98 -12.75 36.41
CA SER A 301 -7.95 -13.45 35.63
C SER A 301 -6.99 -12.45 34.98
N SER A 302 -5.73 -12.85 34.83
CA SER A 302 -4.72 -12.12 34.08
C SER A 302 -4.85 -12.27 32.56
N ASP A 303 -5.66 -13.21 32.08
CA ASP A 303 -5.88 -13.49 30.65
C ASP A 303 -6.87 -12.49 30.00
N VAL A 304 -6.83 -11.23 30.45
CA VAL A 304 -7.66 -10.14 29.92
C VAL A 304 -6.75 -9.09 29.30
N PHE A 305 -7.07 -8.74 28.06
CA PHE A 305 -6.32 -7.82 27.22
C PHE A 305 -7.23 -6.75 26.64
N ASP A 306 -6.68 -5.57 26.38
CA ASP A 306 -7.35 -4.55 25.57
C ASP A 306 -7.23 -4.86 24.07
N PHE A 307 -8.03 -4.18 23.25
CA PHE A 307 -8.04 -4.40 21.80
C PHE A 307 -6.73 -3.97 21.11
N ASP A 308 -6.05 -2.94 21.63
CA ASP A 308 -4.80 -2.45 21.03
C ASP A 308 -3.67 -3.46 21.24
N THR A 309 -3.52 -4.01 22.44
CA THR A 309 -2.56 -5.09 22.74
C THR A 309 -2.77 -6.30 21.83
N VAL A 310 -4.02 -6.71 21.61
CA VAL A 310 -4.34 -7.80 20.68
C VAL A 310 -3.96 -7.45 19.24
N THR A 311 -4.32 -6.24 18.78
CA THR A 311 -4.03 -5.78 17.41
C THR A 311 -2.53 -5.68 17.17
N ARG A 312 -1.77 -5.12 18.12
CA ARG A 312 -0.31 -5.04 18.04
C ARG A 312 0.32 -6.42 17.95
N TYR A 313 -0.14 -7.37 18.77
CA TYR A 313 0.35 -8.74 18.73
C TYR A 313 0.04 -9.43 17.40
N GLN A 314 -1.18 -9.27 16.86
CA GLN A 314 -1.55 -9.82 15.54
C GLN A 314 -0.64 -9.31 14.42
N VAL A 315 -0.33 -8.01 14.41
CA VAL A 315 0.61 -7.41 13.44
C VAL A 315 2.00 -8.03 13.63
N TYR A 316 2.50 -8.06 14.86
CA TYR A 316 3.83 -8.58 15.21
C TYR A 316 4.09 -10.00 14.69
N LYS A 317 3.12 -10.90 14.86
CA LYS A 317 3.26 -12.31 14.46
C LYS A 317 3.56 -12.53 12.98
N GLY A 318 3.06 -11.64 12.13
CA GLY A 318 3.21 -11.75 10.68
C GLY A 318 3.98 -10.61 10.06
N MET A 319 4.89 -9.97 10.78
CA MET A 319 5.65 -8.83 10.26
C MET A 319 6.71 -9.22 9.23
N ARG A 320 7.32 -10.39 9.40
CA ARG A 320 8.49 -10.76 8.61
C ARG A 320 8.57 -12.27 8.44
N PHE A 321 8.95 -12.69 7.24
CA PHE A 321 9.21 -14.07 6.86
C PHE A 321 10.52 -14.16 6.06
N ASP A 322 11.17 -15.32 6.10
CA ASP A 322 12.44 -15.54 5.40
C ASP A 322 12.23 -15.85 3.91
N SER A 323 11.11 -16.46 3.54
CA SER A 323 10.77 -16.81 2.16
C SER A 323 9.29 -16.64 1.82
N ILE A 324 8.97 -16.66 0.52
CA ILE A 324 7.58 -16.69 0.02
C ILE A 324 6.83 -17.91 0.58
N ARG A 325 7.49 -19.07 0.65
CA ARG A 325 6.90 -20.30 1.20
C ARG A 325 6.59 -20.16 2.70
N ASP A 326 7.46 -19.54 3.49
CA ASP A 326 7.22 -19.35 4.93
C ASP A 326 6.02 -18.42 5.17
N PHE A 327 5.84 -17.38 4.34
CA PHE A 327 4.65 -16.55 4.36
C PHE A 327 3.38 -17.39 4.15
N PHE A 328 3.36 -18.27 3.14
CA PHE A 328 2.20 -19.14 2.88
C PHE A 328 2.02 -20.23 3.94
N ALA A 329 3.09 -20.83 4.44
CA ALA A 329 3.02 -21.81 5.52
C ALA A 329 2.39 -21.19 6.77
N PHE A 330 2.68 -19.91 7.04
CA PHE A 330 2.03 -19.15 8.10
C PHE A 330 0.60 -18.79 7.73
N TYR A 331 0.35 -17.89 6.77
CA TYR A 331 -0.99 -17.34 6.52
C TYR A 331 -1.95 -18.26 5.74
N GLY A 332 -1.45 -19.28 5.05
CA GLY A 332 -2.20 -20.14 4.14
C GLY A 332 -2.59 -19.49 2.81
N SER A 333 -2.64 -18.16 2.73
CA SER A 333 -2.96 -17.43 1.49
C SER A 333 -2.43 -16.00 1.45
N ALA A 334 -2.33 -15.44 0.25
CA ALA A 334 -2.07 -14.02 0.01
C ALA A 334 -3.22 -13.37 -0.78
N GLY A 335 -3.49 -12.09 -0.53
CA GLY A 335 -4.44 -11.29 -1.32
C GLY A 335 -3.82 -10.63 -2.54
N SER A 336 -2.59 -10.16 -2.37
CA SER A 336 -1.80 -9.51 -3.40
C SER A 336 -0.31 -9.88 -3.25
N GLU A 337 0.46 -9.66 -4.30
CA GLU A 337 1.91 -9.81 -4.25
C GLU A 337 2.56 -8.78 -3.32
N ILE A 338 1.94 -7.60 -3.14
CA ILE A 338 2.39 -6.53 -2.24
C ILE A 338 2.37 -7.01 -0.78
N ASP A 339 1.37 -7.82 -0.40
CA ASP A 339 1.23 -8.35 0.96
C ASP A 339 2.46 -9.20 1.34
N VAL A 340 2.97 -9.97 0.36
CA VAL A 340 4.14 -10.84 0.52
C VAL A 340 5.43 -10.04 0.44
N PHE A 341 5.54 -9.14 -0.53
CA PHE A 341 6.68 -8.23 -0.68
C PHE A 341 6.96 -7.42 0.60
N ASN A 342 5.92 -6.93 1.27
CA ASN A 342 6.07 -6.14 2.49
C ASN A 342 6.69 -6.93 3.66
N ARG A 343 6.63 -8.27 3.62
CA ARG A 343 7.01 -9.15 4.74
C ARG A 343 8.16 -10.09 4.42
N VAL A 344 8.47 -10.31 3.15
CA VAL A 344 9.61 -11.13 2.71
C VAL A 344 10.70 -10.19 2.19
N PRO A 345 11.76 -9.90 2.97
CA PRO A 345 12.79 -8.95 2.55
C PRO A 345 13.54 -9.34 1.27
N SER A 346 13.62 -10.66 1.01
CA SER A 346 14.23 -11.26 -0.18
C SER A 346 13.25 -11.48 -1.33
N PHE A 347 12.03 -10.91 -1.27
CA PHE A 347 11.00 -11.12 -2.27
C PHE A 347 11.53 -10.81 -3.69
N ASP A 348 11.47 -11.80 -4.57
CA ASP A 348 11.71 -11.65 -6.00
C ASP A 348 10.44 -11.97 -6.78
N LEU A 349 10.06 -11.05 -7.65
CA LEU A 349 8.90 -11.21 -8.49
C LEU A 349 9.08 -12.30 -9.56
N ASN A 350 10.33 -12.56 -10.00
CA ASN A 350 10.57 -13.65 -10.96
C ASN A 350 10.43 -15.01 -10.31
N GLU A 351 10.87 -15.17 -9.05
CA GLU A 351 10.59 -16.36 -8.25
C GLU A 351 9.08 -16.57 -8.11
N TRP A 352 8.33 -15.53 -7.73
CA TRP A 352 6.86 -15.59 -7.67
C TRP A 352 6.23 -16.05 -8.99
N TYR A 353 6.65 -15.48 -10.12
CA TYR A 353 6.16 -15.88 -11.44
C TYR A 353 6.54 -17.31 -11.80
N SER A 354 7.74 -17.77 -11.46
CA SER A 354 8.16 -19.15 -11.64
C SER A 354 7.28 -20.11 -10.83
N MET A 355 6.93 -19.75 -9.59
CA MET A 355 6.04 -20.55 -8.74
C MET A 355 4.60 -20.56 -9.29
N ARG A 356 4.13 -19.46 -9.89
CA ARG A 356 2.82 -19.41 -10.57
C ARG A 356 2.81 -20.24 -11.85
N GLU A 357 3.88 -20.20 -12.63
CA GLU A 357 4.01 -20.94 -13.88
C GLU A 357 4.17 -22.45 -13.66
N SER A 358 4.92 -22.86 -12.63
CA SER A 358 5.06 -24.27 -12.24
C SER A 358 3.80 -24.87 -11.60
N GLY A 359 2.80 -24.03 -11.27
CA GLY A 359 1.59 -24.45 -10.55
C GLY A 359 1.81 -24.64 -9.05
N GLU A 360 2.95 -24.22 -8.50
CA GLU A 360 3.21 -24.27 -7.06
C GLU A 360 2.34 -23.26 -6.30
N ILE A 361 2.16 -22.05 -6.82
CA ILE A 361 1.17 -21.08 -6.35
C ILE A 361 -0.02 -21.08 -7.30
N LEU A 362 -1.21 -21.28 -6.75
CA LEU A 362 -2.48 -21.25 -7.47
C LEU A 362 -3.26 -19.98 -7.12
N LEU A 363 -4.00 -19.43 -8.09
CA LEU A 363 -4.91 -18.30 -7.89
C LEU A 363 -6.35 -18.75 -8.14
N GLY A 364 -7.19 -18.65 -7.11
CA GLY A 364 -8.57 -19.12 -7.21
C GLY A 364 -9.39 -18.78 -5.99
N ARG A 365 -10.66 -19.18 -5.98
CA ARG A 365 -11.63 -18.89 -4.90
C ARG A 365 -11.48 -19.76 -3.65
N PHE A 366 -10.28 -19.81 -3.07
CA PHE A 366 -9.95 -20.70 -1.95
C PHE A 366 -10.58 -20.27 -0.61
N ILE A 367 -10.26 -19.09 -0.08
CA ILE A 367 -10.74 -18.72 1.28
C ILE A 367 -12.14 -18.13 1.20
N ARG A 368 -13.15 -18.94 1.58
CA ARG A 368 -14.59 -18.59 1.54
C ARG A 368 -15.03 -17.96 0.22
N GLY A 369 -14.54 -18.48 -0.90
CA GLY A 369 -14.88 -17.98 -2.21
C GLY A 369 -14.21 -16.65 -2.58
N LYS A 370 -13.28 -16.10 -1.78
CA LYS A 370 -12.46 -14.96 -2.19
C LYS A 370 -11.32 -15.44 -3.08
N VAL A 371 -11.03 -14.68 -4.14
CA VAL A 371 -9.88 -14.93 -5.01
C VAL A 371 -8.60 -14.65 -4.21
N ARG A 372 -7.78 -15.68 -4.01
CA ARG A 372 -6.54 -15.62 -3.22
C ARG A 372 -5.47 -16.48 -3.87
N PHE A 373 -4.21 -16.11 -3.64
CA PHE A 373 -3.07 -16.98 -3.93
C PHE A 373 -2.91 -17.99 -2.80
N VAL A 374 -2.63 -19.25 -3.13
CA VAL A 374 -2.44 -20.37 -2.18
C VAL A 374 -1.42 -21.35 -2.74
N LEU A 375 -0.62 -22.01 -1.90
CA LEU A 375 0.25 -23.12 -2.33
C LEU A 375 -0.58 -24.33 -2.76
N ALA A 376 -0.16 -25.04 -3.81
CA ALA A 376 -0.89 -26.20 -4.34
C ALA A 376 -1.20 -27.28 -3.28
N GLU A 377 -0.26 -27.51 -2.34
CA GLU A 377 -0.43 -28.47 -1.24
C GLU A 377 -1.54 -28.08 -0.24
N ASP A 378 -1.77 -26.78 -0.04
CA ASP A 378 -2.84 -26.26 0.82
C ASP A 378 -4.13 -26.06 0.04
N ALA A 379 -4.05 -25.79 -1.26
CA ALA A 379 -5.19 -25.63 -2.14
C ALA A 379 -6.09 -26.88 -2.15
N ALA A 380 -5.51 -28.08 -2.10
CA ALA A 380 -6.26 -29.34 -1.99
C ALA A 380 -7.06 -29.43 -0.68
N LYS A 381 -6.51 -28.95 0.44
CA LYS A 381 -7.17 -28.91 1.75
C LYS A 381 -8.37 -27.97 1.74
N PHE A 382 -8.23 -26.78 1.13
CA PHE A 382 -9.35 -25.85 0.98
C PHE A 382 -10.42 -26.35 0.01
N ALA A 383 -10.04 -27.14 -0.99
CA ALA A 383 -10.98 -27.73 -1.94
C ALA A 383 -11.81 -28.85 -1.32
N SER A 384 -11.24 -29.68 -0.44
CA SER A 384 -11.94 -30.83 0.15
C SER A 384 -13.07 -30.43 1.11
N ILE A 385 -12.98 -29.23 1.71
CA ILE A 385 -14.02 -28.67 2.59
C ILE A 385 -15.08 -27.83 1.83
N ARG A 386 -14.95 -27.68 0.49
CA ARG A 386 -15.92 -26.93 -0.33
C ARG A 386 -17.07 -27.83 -0.77
N ASN A 387 -18.30 -27.36 -0.56
CA ASN A 387 -19.49 -28.04 -1.05
C ASN A 387 -20.48 -27.03 -1.65
N GLU A 388 -20.16 -26.51 -2.83
CA GLU A 388 -21.04 -25.60 -3.59
C GLU A 388 -21.71 -26.38 -4.73
N PRO A 389 -23.00 -26.16 -4.98
CA PRO A 389 -23.73 -26.88 -6.04
C PRO A 389 -23.30 -26.41 -7.43
N VAL A 390 -23.18 -27.36 -8.36
CA VAL A 390 -22.96 -27.13 -9.79
C VAL A 390 -24.06 -27.80 -10.61
N THR A 391 -24.42 -27.22 -11.77
CA THR A 391 -25.43 -27.79 -12.67
C THR A 391 -24.81 -28.70 -13.73
N VAL A 392 -25.65 -29.42 -14.48
CA VAL A 392 -25.20 -30.23 -15.63
C VAL A 392 -24.58 -29.35 -16.72
N GLU A 393 -25.18 -28.20 -17.00
CA GLU A 393 -24.69 -27.22 -17.99
C GLU A 393 -23.32 -26.65 -17.59
N ASP A 394 -23.05 -26.51 -16.29
CA ASP A 394 -21.76 -26.08 -15.77
C ASP A 394 -20.69 -27.15 -16.01
N MET A 395 -21.02 -28.42 -15.82
CA MET A 395 -20.11 -29.52 -16.10
C MET A 395 -19.81 -29.66 -17.60
N GLU A 396 -20.79 -29.41 -18.48
CA GLU A 396 -20.54 -29.34 -19.93
C GLU A 396 -19.55 -28.22 -20.29
N LEU A 397 -19.69 -27.04 -19.67
CA LEU A 397 -18.76 -25.94 -19.88
C LEU A 397 -17.36 -26.29 -19.34
N LEU A 398 -17.28 -26.99 -18.21
CA LEU A 398 -16.02 -27.47 -17.63
C LEU A 398 -15.28 -28.40 -18.60
N GLU A 399 -15.97 -29.31 -19.28
CA GLU A 399 -15.36 -30.18 -20.31
C GLU A 399 -14.83 -29.39 -21.51
N VAL A 400 -15.52 -28.31 -21.91
CA VAL A 400 -15.01 -27.40 -22.95
C VAL A 400 -13.72 -26.71 -22.48
N ILE A 401 -13.70 -26.20 -21.24
CA ILE A 401 -12.48 -25.61 -20.65
C ILE A 401 -11.35 -26.64 -20.63
N ARG A 402 -11.64 -27.90 -20.22
CA ARG A 402 -10.66 -29.00 -20.20
C ARG A 402 -10.08 -29.26 -21.59
N ARG A 403 -10.93 -29.33 -22.62
CA ARG A 403 -10.50 -29.55 -24.01
C ARG A 403 -9.60 -28.42 -24.53
N MET A 404 -9.92 -27.18 -24.17
CA MET A 404 -9.14 -26.00 -24.57
C MET A 404 -7.86 -25.82 -23.75
N GLY A 405 -7.74 -26.47 -22.59
CA GLY A 405 -6.65 -26.32 -21.63
C GLY A 405 -6.72 -24.99 -20.87
N ARG A 406 -6.50 -23.87 -21.57
CA ARG A 406 -6.58 -22.50 -21.05
C ARG A 406 -7.46 -21.65 -21.94
N THR A 407 -8.41 -20.93 -21.36
CA THR A 407 -9.42 -20.22 -22.16
C THR A 407 -9.93 -18.96 -21.47
N THR A 408 -10.37 -17.98 -22.26
CA THR A 408 -11.02 -16.77 -21.78
C THR A 408 -12.53 -16.83 -21.95
N MET A 409 -13.28 -15.98 -21.26
CA MET A 409 -14.75 -15.93 -21.41
C MET A 409 -15.16 -15.67 -22.87
N ARG A 410 -14.45 -14.79 -23.59
CA ARG A 410 -14.68 -14.49 -25.00
C ARG A 410 -14.49 -15.72 -25.89
N GLN A 411 -13.43 -16.49 -25.64
CA GLN A 411 -13.17 -17.74 -26.36
C GLN A 411 -14.25 -18.79 -26.08
N LEU A 412 -14.67 -18.92 -24.81
CA LEU A 412 -15.77 -19.81 -24.44
C LEU A 412 -17.09 -19.43 -25.11
N VAL A 413 -17.43 -18.14 -25.21
CA VAL A 413 -18.63 -17.68 -25.93
C VAL A 413 -18.55 -18.04 -27.41
N ALA A 414 -17.38 -17.86 -28.05
CA ALA A 414 -17.20 -18.20 -29.46
C ALA A 414 -17.28 -19.71 -29.71
N GLU A 415 -16.67 -20.52 -28.84
CA GLU A 415 -16.61 -21.97 -28.98
C GLU A 415 -17.95 -22.65 -28.65
N THR A 416 -18.68 -22.16 -27.65
CA THR A 416 -19.95 -22.76 -27.23
C THR A 416 -21.17 -22.22 -27.99
N GLY A 417 -21.05 -21.05 -28.62
CA GLY A 417 -22.17 -20.35 -29.24
C GLY A 417 -23.26 -19.86 -28.26
N ARG A 418 -23.01 -19.95 -26.95
CA ARG A 418 -23.95 -19.54 -25.88
C ARG A 418 -23.92 -18.02 -25.66
N GLU A 419 -24.99 -17.48 -25.09
CA GLU A 419 -25.02 -16.06 -24.75
C GLU A 419 -24.02 -15.74 -23.61
N LYS A 420 -23.36 -14.58 -23.71
CA LYS A 420 -22.36 -14.13 -22.74
C LYS A 420 -22.82 -14.17 -21.27
N PRO A 421 -24.06 -13.76 -20.90
CA PRO A 421 -24.53 -13.85 -19.52
C PRO A 421 -24.59 -15.28 -18.98
N GLN A 422 -25.01 -16.25 -19.80
CA GLN A 422 -25.11 -17.66 -19.40
C GLN A 422 -23.73 -18.26 -19.13
N VAL A 423 -22.77 -18.02 -20.04
CA VAL A 423 -21.37 -18.46 -19.88
C VAL A 423 -20.77 -17.83 -18.62
N LYS A 424 -21.00 -16.53 -18.40
CA LYS A 424 -20.50 -15.83 -17.21
C LYS A 424 -21.04 -16.44 -15.91
N GLU A 425 -22.34 -16.72 -15.83
CA GLU A 425 -22.95 -17.29 -14.63
C GLU A 425 -22.42 -18.70 -14.33
N SER A 426 -22.26 -19.51 -15.38
CA SER A 426 -21.68 -20.84 -15.28
C SER A 426 -20.22 -20.82 -14.81
N ILE A 427 -19.39 -19.94 -15.38
CA ILE A 427 -18.01 -19.68 -14.88
C ILE A 427 -18.04 -19.30 -13.40
N MET A 428 -18.94 -18.40 -12.98
CA MET A 428 -19.04 -17.98 -11.58
C MET A 428 -19.41 -19.13 -10.64
N ARG A 429 -20.29 -20.07 -11.05
CA ARG A 429 -20.61 -21.26 -10.26
C ARG A 429 -19.44 -22.25 -10.20
N LEU A 430 -18.78 -22.52 -11.33
CA LEU A 430 -17.59 -23.37 -11.39
C LEU A 430 -16.44 -22.81 -10.53
N ASP A 431 -16.22 -21.50 -10.58
CA ASP A 431 -15.20 -20.79 -9.78
C ASP A 431 -15.53 -20.86 -8.28
N ARG A 432 -16.79 -20.61 -7.88
CA ARG A 432 -17.24 -20.78 -6.48
C ARG A 432 -17.10 -22.22 -5.98
N ALA A 433 -17.42 -23.20 -6.84
CA ALA A 433 -17.24 -24.62 -6.57
C ALA A 433 -15.78 -25.08 -6.67
N LEU A 434 -14.85 -24.16 -6.99
CA LEU A 434 -13.42 -24.41 -7.11
C LEU A 434 -13.11 -25.55 -8.10
N LYS A 435 -13.87 -25.64 -9.20
CA LYS A 435 -13.63 -26.56 -10.32
C LYS A 435 -12.71 -25.96 -11.39
N ILE A 436 -12.54 -24.63 -11.35
CA ILE A 436 -11.63 -23.87 -12.20
C ILE A 436 -10.79 -22.93 -11.33
N ILE A 437 -9.63 -22.57 -11.84
CA ILE A 437 -8.73 -21.57 -11.26
C ILE A 437 -8.31 -20.56 -12.32
N HIS A 438 -7.69 -19.47 -11.89
CA HIS A 438 -7.17 -18.43 -12.77
C HIS A 438 -5.76 -18.82 -13.25
N ALA A 439 -5.69 -19.18 -14.53
CA ALA A 439 -4.46 -19.61 -15.17
C ALA A 439 -3.46 -18.47 -15.25
N PHE A 440 -2.19 -18.77 -14.94
CA PHE A 440 -1.13 -17.79 -15.09
C PHE A 440 -0.78 -17.60 -16.57
N SER A 441 -0.82 -16.34 -17.02
CA SER A 441 -0.46 -15.97 -18.40
C SER A 441 0.88 -15.24 -18.42
N GLY A 442 1.87 -15.64 -17.63
CA GLY A 442 3.25 -15.12 -17.68
C GLY A 442 3.52 -13.86 -16.85
N ARG A 443 2.51 -13.04 -16.53
CA ARG A 443 2.56 -12.00 -15.48
C ARG A 443 1.19 -11.77 -14.85
N GLU A 444 1.18 -11.31 -13.59
CA GLU A 444 0.01 -10.78 -12.89
C GLU A 444 -0.13 -9.27 -13.18
N ASP A 445 -0.21 -8.92 -14.46
CA ASP A 445 -0.50 -7.56 -14.93
C ASP A 445 -2.02 -7.42 -15.15
N TRP A 446 -2.53 -6.18 -15.21
CA TRP A 446 -3.94 -5.89 -15.51
C TRP A 446 -4.31 -6.34 -16.93
N GLY A 447 -4.62 -7.63 -17.10
CA GLY A 447 -5.24 -8.17 -18.30
C GLY A 447 -6.69 -7.72 -18.38
N THR A 448 -7.16 -7.38 -19.58
CA THR A 448 -8.57 -7.02 -19.80
C THR A 448 -9.51 -8.22 -19.63
N GLU A 449 -8.99 -9.44 -19.54
CA GLU A 449 -9.77 -10.66 -19.41
C GLU A 449 -9.04 -11.74 -18.59
N ASN A 450 -9.77 -12.41 -17.68
CA ASN A 450 -9.26 -13.55 -16.94
C ASN A 450 -9.12 -14.77 -17.86
N THR A 451 -8.06 -15.55 -17.63
CA THR A 451 -7.87 -16.87 -18.27
C THR A 451 -8.18 -17.94 -17.23
N TYR A 452 -8.96 -18.94 -17.62
CA TYR A 452 -9.43 -20.03 -16.77
C TYR A 452 -8.82 -21.35 -17.21
N GLU A 453 -8.52 -22.21 -16.23
CA GLU A 453 -8.13 -23.61 -16.44
C GLU A 453 -8.85 -24.51 -15.41
N VAL A 454 -9.01 -25.79 -15.74
CA VAL A 454 -9.64 -26.77 -14.86
C VAL A 454 -8.72 -27.06 -13.67
N TYR A 455 -9.29 -27.12 -12.48
CA TYR A 455 -8.57 -27.49 -11.26
C TYR A 455 -9.00 -28.87 -10.76
N GLU A 456 -8.04 -29.77 -10.67
CA GLU A 456 -8.21 -31.13 -10.17
C GLU A 456 -7.40 -31.29 -8.87
N PRO A 457 -8.02 -31.13 -7.69
CA PRO A 457 -7.30 -31.16 -6.42
C PRO A 457 -6.74 -32.56 -6.14
N ALA A 458 -5.53 -32.62 -5.56
CA ALA A 458 -4.94 -33.85 -5.06
C ALA A 458 -5.82 -34.47 -3.95
N PRO A 459 -5.86 -35.81 -3.83
CA PRO A 459 -6.58 -36.46 -2.74
C PRO A 459 -5.95 -36.09 -1.38
N VAL A 460 -6.79 -35.78 -0.40
CA VAL A 460 -6.36 -35.46 0.97
C VAL A 460 -6.58 -36.71 1.83
N GLU A 461 -5.51 -37.27 2.41
CA GLU A 461 -5.55 -38.54 3.15
C GLU A 461 -6.21 -38.43 4.53
N GLU A 462 -5.98 -37.32 5.24
CA GLU A 462 -6.51 -37.04 6.57
C GLU A 462 -7.50 -35.87 6.54
N ASP A 463 -8.38 -35.75 7.55
CA ASP A 463 -9.25 -34.59 7.69
C ASP A 463 -8.39 -33.31 7.87
N PRO A 464 -8.42 -32.34 6.93
CA PRO A 464 -7.58 -31.16 7.02
C PRO A 464 -8.08 -30.13 8.05
N VAL A 465 -9.33 -30.25 8.53
CA VAL A 465 -9.98 -29.23 9.37
C VAL A 465 -9.18 -28.93 10.65
N PRO A 466 -8.69 -29.92 11.44
CA PRO A 466 -7.86 -29.63 12.61
C PRO A 466 -6.60 -28.84 12.28
N SER A 467 -5.90 -29.19 11.18
CA SER A 467 -4.68 -28.48 10.76
C SER A 467 -4.97 -27.04 10.34
N LEU A 468 -6.07 -26.81 9.61
CA LEU A 468 -6.52 -25.48 9.19
C LEU A 468 -6.99 -24.61 10.36
N VAL A 469 -7.62 -25.21 11.38
CA VAL A 469 -7.98 -24.50 12.63
C VAL A 469 -6.72 -24.08 13.37
N LYS A 470 -5.73 -24.99 13.50
CA LYS A 470 -4.43 -24.66 14.11
C LYS A 470 -3.75 -23.51 13.37
N GLN A 471 -3.67 -23.58 12.05
CA GLN A 471 -3.07 -22.53 11.22
C GLN A 471 -3.83 -21.21 11.41
N SER A 472 -5.17 -21.21 11.37
CA SER A 472 -5.96 -20.00 11.55
C SER A 472 -5.70 -19.30 12.89
N ILE A 473 -5.61 -20.06 14.00
CA ILE A 473 -5.28 -19.51 15.32
C ILE A 473 -3.83 -19.04 15.39
N THR A 474 -2.92 -19.81 14.81
CA THR A 474 -1.49 -19.46 14.78
C THR A 474 -1.26 -18.19 13.97
N SER A 475 -2.04 -17.91 12.93
CA SER A 475 -1.74 -16.81 12.00
C SER A 475 -2.54 -15.55 12.25
N TYR A 476 -3.78 -15.69 12.69
CA TYR A 476 -4.70 -14.57 12.92
C TYR A 476 -5.08 -14.41 14.40
N GLY A 477 -4.65 -15.32 15.27
CA GLY A 477 -4.99 -15.28 16.70
C GLY A 477 -4.21 -14.21 17.46
N PRO A 478 -4.79 -13.61 18.52
CA PRO A 478 -6.09 -13.91 19.12
C PRO A 478 -7.29 -13.57 18.23
N LEU A 479 -8.22 -14.50 18.04
CA LEU A 479 -9.43 -14.26 17.23
C LEU A 479 -10.68 -14.93 17.83
N PRO A 480 -11.88 -14.37 17.66
CA PRO A 480 -13.10 -15.02 18.11
C PRO A 480 -13.41 -16.30 17.31
N VAL A 481 -14.14 -17.24 17.90
CA VAL A 481 -14.58 -18.48 17.23
C VAL A 481 -15.34 -18.18 15.92
N MET A 482 -16.10 -17.08 15.89
CA MET A 482 -16.81 -16.64 14.68
C MET A 482 -15.88 -16.33 13.51
N ALA A 483 -14.66 -15.84 13.78
CA ALA A 483 -13.68 -15.58 12.73
C ALA A 483 -13.12 -16.88 12.15
N ILE A 484 -12.89 -17.93 12.96
CA ILE A 484 -12.52 -19.27 12.46
C ILE A 484 -13.64 -19.85 11.59
N ARG A 485 -14.90 -19.74 12.04
CA ARG A 485 -16.07 -20.11 11.24
C ARG A 485 -16.13 -19.34 9.92
N TYR A 486 -15.83 -18.04 9.93
CA TYR A 486 -15.79 -17.23 8.71
C TYR A 486 -14.68 -17.70 7.75
N LEU A 487 -13.48 -18.01 8.26
CA LEU A 487 -12.32 -18.39 7.46
C LEU A 487 -12.50 -19.78 6.83
N LEU A 488 -12.98 -20.76 7.59
CA LEU A 488 -13.01 -22.17 7.19
C LEU A 488 -14.40 -22.69 6.80
N GLY A 489 -15.47 -21.95 7.09
CA GLY A 489 -16.84 -22.38 6.78
C GLY A 489 -17.37 -23.51 7.68
N ILE A 490 -16.74 -23.76 8.83
CA ILE A 490 -17.13 -24.81 9.78
C ILE A 490 -18.03 -24.30 10.91
N GLU A 491 -18.78 -25.20 11.54
CA GLU A 491 -19.62 -24.88 12.70
C GLU A 491 -18.79 -24.43 13.92
N SER A 492 -19.33 -23.46 14.66
CA SER A 492 -18.64 -22.79 15.77
C SER A 492 -18.26 -23.77 16.90
N ASP A 493 -19.15 -24.71 17.23
CA ASP A 493 -18.90 -25.71 18.28
C ASP A 493 -17.77 -26.68 17.87
N THR A 494 -17.69 -27.00 16.58
CA THR A 494 -16.62 -27.83 16.04
C THR A 494 -15.28 -27.07 16.08
N ALA A 495 -15.28 -25.81 15.68
CA ALA A 495 -14.09 -24.95 15.76
C ALA A 495 -13.55 -24.84 17.20
N LEU A 496 -14.43 -24.58 18.17
CA LEU A 496 -14.06 -24.45 19.58
C LEU A 496 -13.52 -25.77 20.16
N ARG A 497 -14.21 -26.89 19.88
CA ARG A 497 -13.75 -28.23 20.33
C ARG A 497 -12.37 -28.55 19.77
N LEU A 498 -12.14 -28.31 18.48
CA LEU A 498 -10.85 -28.56 17.84
C LEU A 498 -9.75 -27.65 18.40
N ALA A 499 -10.03 -26.36 18.58
CA ALA A 499 -9.10 -25.41 19.18
C ALA A 499 -8.60 -25.89 20.56
N ASN A 500 -9.51 -26.35 21.41
CA ASN A 500 -9.17 -26.89 22.73
C ASN A 500 -8.29 -28.15 22.63
N THR A 501 -8.61 -29.08 21.72
CA THR A 501 -7.82 -30.30 21.50
C THR A 501 -6.39 -30.00 21.02
N ILE A 502 -6.21 -28.92 20.26
CA ILE A 502 -4.93 -28.50 19.70
C ILE A 502 -4.09 -27.68 20.71
N GLY A 503 -4.66 -27.36 21.88
CA GLY A 503 -3.97 -26.62 22.95
C GLY A 503 -4.11 -25.10 22.85
N ALA A 504 -5.11 -24.59 22.14
CA ALA A 504 -5.46 -23.17 22.22
C ALA A 504 -6.10 -22.83 23.56
N LYS A 505 -5.88 -21.60 24.03
CA LYS A 505 -6.46 -21.04 25.26
C LYS A 505 -7.41 -19.90 24.89
N THR A 506 -8.46 -19.73 25.69
CA THR A 506 -9.35 -18.57 25.59
C THR A 506 -8.78 -17.41 26.42
N VAL A 507 -8.60 -16.26 25.78
CA VAL A 507 -8.35 -14.97 26.42
C VAL A 507 -9.58 -14.08 26.25
N TYR A 508 -9.73 -13.09 27.12
CA TYR A 508 -10.86 -12.16 27.08
C TYR A 508 -10.39 -10.77 26.64
N VAL A 509 -11.13 -10.15 25.72
CA VAL A 509 -10.71 -8.88 25.11
C VAL A 509 -11.78 -7.80 25.30
N GLY A 510 -11.33 -6.63 25.79
CA GLY A 510 -12.15 -5.45 26.05
C GLY A 510 -13.18 -5.60 27.16
N ASP A 511 -13.94 -4.53 27.43
CA ASP A 511 -14.92 -4.45 28.53
C ASP A 511 -16.04 -5.50 28.44
N GLY A 512 -16.38 -5.89 27.21
CA GLY A 512 -17.37 -6.94 26.93
C GLY A 512 -16.89 -8.36 27.24
N HIS A 513 -15.62 -8.54 27.63
CA HIS A 513 -14.95 -9.84 27.79
C HIS A 513 -15.20 -10.75 26.58
N ILE A 514 -14.89 -10.24 25.39
CA ILE A 514 -15.08 -11.01 24.15
C ILE A 514 -14.10 -12.19 24.17
N PRO A 515 -14.57 -13.45 24.13
CA PRO A 515 -13.67 -14.60 24.14
C PRO A 515 -12.96 -14.72 22.79
N MET A 516 -11.64 -14.74 22.83
CA MET A 516 -10.76 -14.96 21.68
C MET A 516 -9.83 -16.15 21.92
N LEU A 517 -9.56 -16.91 20.87
CA LEU A 517 -8.69 -18.09 20.89
C LEU A 517 -7.29 -17.71 20.43
N VAL A 518 -6.28 -18.16 21.18
CA VAL A 518 -4.85 -17.96 20.91
C VAL A 518 -4.08 -19.20 21.36
N MET A 519 -2.91 -19.49 20.79
CA MET A 519 -2.11 -20.63 21.26
C MET A 519 -1.59 -20.36 22.68
N ALA A 520 -1.54 -21.40 23.52
CA ALA A 520 -1.23 -21.23 24.94
C ALA A 520 0.17 -20.63 25.20
N ASP A 521 1.16 -20.94 24.35
CA ASP A 521 2.53 -20.43 24.45
C ASP A 521 2.67 -18.96 24.00
N GLU A 522 1.64 -18.39 23.39
CA GLU A 522 1.62 -17.02 22.89
C GLU A 522 1.10 -16.01 23.90
N VAL A 523 0.25 -16.44 24.85
CA VAL A 523 -0.39 -15.56 25.85
C VAL A 523 0.63 -14.69 26.60
N PRO A 524 1.78 -15.20 27.08
CA PRO A 524 2.76 -14.37 27.77
C PRO A 524 3.44 -13.33 26.85
N LYS A 525 3.53 -13.62 25.55
CA LYS A 525 4.22 -12.76 24.56
C LYS A 525 3.39 -11.53 24.19
N MET A 526 2.06 -11.59 24.35
CA MET A 526 1.15 -10.52 23.96
C MET A 526 1.42 -9.20 24.68
N ALA A 527 1.84 -9.26 25.95
CA ALA A 527 2.04 -8.07 26.77
C ALA A 527 3.36 -7.32 26.51
N SER A 528 4.29 -7.91 25.75
CA SER A 528 5.67 -7.41 25.60
C SER A 528 6.05 -7.06 24.16
N VAL A 529 5.07 -6.88 23.27
CA VAL A 529 5.33 -6.57 21.86
C VAL A 529 5.50 -5.08 21.63
N GLU A 530 6.63 -4.73 21.03
CA GLU A 530 6.89 -3.42 20.44
C GLU A 530 6.91 -3.55 18.92
N LEU A 531 6.23 -2.61 18.25
CA LEU A 531 6.19 -2.55 16.79
C LEU A 531 7.20 -1.50 16.29
N PRO A 532 7.84 -1.73 15.13
CA PRO A 532 8.68 -0.73 14.48
C PRO A 532 7.92 0.56 14.16
N ASP A 533 8.59 1.68 14.37
CA ASP A 533 8.10 3.02 14.04
C ASP A 533 8.39 3.36 12.56
N THR A 534 7.92 2.51 11.65
CA THR A 534 8.11 2.69 10.21
C THR A 534 6.77 2.69 9.49
N VAL A 535 6.58 3.64 8.57
CA VAL A 535 5.39 3.71 7.73
C VAL A 535 5.51 2.70 6.58
N THR A 536 4.46 1.91 6.37
CA THR A 536 4.36 0.95 5.26
C THR A 536 3.06 1.15 4.48
N VAL A 537 3.12 1.06 3.15
CA VAL A 537 1.93 1.01 2.31
C VAL A 537 1.39 -0.41 2.29
N MET A 538 0.14 -0.61 2.71
CA MET A 538 -0.51 -1.92 2.71
C MET A 538 -1.63 -1.99 1.67
N SER A 539 -1.91 -3.20 1.18
CA SER A 539 -3.11 -3.44 0.37
C SER A 539 -4.33 -3.65 1.27
N LEU A 540 -5.54 -3.39 0.78
CA LEU A 540 -6.78 -3.72 1.52
C LEU A 540 -6.99 -5.23 1.70
N PHE A 541 -6.25 -6.06 0.96
CA PHE A 541 -6.35 -7.52 1.06
C PHE A 541 -5.43 -8.10 2.14
N ASP A 542 -4.54 -7.27 2.69
CA ASP A 542 -3.58 -7.62 3.70
C ASP A 542 -4.26 -8.15 4.98
N PRO A 543 -3.74 -9.24 5.59
CA PRO A 543 -4.23 -9.77 6.87
C PRO A 543 -4.41 -8.72 7.97
N ALA A 544 -3.46 -7.79 8.11
CA ALA A 544 -3.48 -6.77 9.17
C ALA A 544 -4.60 -5.73 8.96
N MET A 545 -5.04 -5.52 7.72
CA MET A 545 -6.09 -4.56 7.39
C MET A 545 -7.50 -5.10 7.63
N SER A 546 -7.65 -6.43 7.79
CA SER A 546 -8.98 -7.06 7.97
C SER A 546 -9.71 -6.57 9.23
N ALA A 547 -8.99 -6.37 10.34
CA ALA A 547 -9.57 -5.84 11.58
C ALA A 547 -9.90 -4.34 11.50
N LYS A 548 -9.23 -3.62 10.59
CA LYS A 548 -9.33 -2.18 10.41
C LYS A 548 -10.30 -1.77 9.30
N TRP A 549 -10.96 -2.73 8.65
CA TRP A 549 -11.87 -2.46 7.53
C TRP A 549 -12.95 -1.44 7.87
N ALA A 550 -13.57 -1.53 9.05
CA ALA A 550 -14.61 -0.58 9.45
C ALA A 550 -14.08 0.86 9.60
N GLU A 551 -12.87 1.02 10.16
CA GLU A 551 -12.18 2.30 10.28
C GLU A 551 -11.84 2.88 8.90
N ILE A 552 -11.25 2.05 8.03
CA ILE A 552 -10.87 2.42 6.66
C ILE A 552 -12.11 2.84 5.85
N SER A 553 -13.17 2.03 5.86
CA SER A 553 -14.42 2.34 5.14
C SER A 553 -15.11 3.60 5.69
N ALA A 554 -15.05 3.85 7.00
CA ALA A 554 -15.62 5.07 7.58
C ALA A 554 -14.86 6.33 7.17
N ARG A 555 -13.52 6.25 7.09
CA ARG A 555 -12.66 7.38 6.74
C ARG A 555 -12.64 7.68 5.23
N TYR A 556 -12.53 6.64 4.40
CA TYR A 556 -12.23 6.80 2.96
C TYR A 556 -13.33 6.27 2.04
N GLY A 557 -14.37 5.64 2.58
CA GLY A 557 -15.45 5.02 1.81
C GLY A 557 -15.00 3.78 1.03
N ASP A 558 -15.69 3.50 -0.07
CA ASP A 558 -15.44 2.33 -0.94
C ASP A 558 -14.42 2.63 -2.06
N LYS A 559 -13.50 3.57 -1.83
CA LYS A 559 -12.45 3.91 -2.81
C LYS A 559 -11.39 2.80 -2.90
N TRP A 560 -10.73 2.69 -4.05
CA TRP A 560 -9.61 1.78 -4.25
C TRP A 560 -8.33 2.40 -3.69
N ILE A 561 -8.12 2.22 -2.39
CA ILE A 561 -7.06 2.89 -1.63
C ILE A 561 -6.01 1.92 -1.09
N TYR A 562 -4.85 2.48 -0.76
CA TYR A 562 -3.75 1.83 -0.09
C TYR A 562 -3.44 2.58 1.21
N PRO A 563 -3.76 2.00 2.39
CA PRO A 563 -3.49 2.63 3.66
C PRO A 563 -1.99 2.79 3.96
N PHE A 564 -1.64 3.90 4.60
CA PHE A 564 -0.35 4.11 5.25
C PHE A 564 -0.44 3.66 6.71
N VAL A 565 0.39 2.69 7.09
CA VAL A 565 0.32 2.06 8.41
C VAL A 565 1.63 2.29 9.16
N ARG A 566 1.53 2.78 10.40
CA ARG A 566 2.64 2.90 11.36
C ARG A 566 2.29 2.05 12.58
N GLY A 567 3.02 0.95 12.78
CA GLY A 567 2.64 -0.04 13.79
C GLY A 567 1.25 -0.63 13.54
N SER A 568 0.31 -0.41 14.47
CA SER A 568 -1.10 -0.81 14.38
C SER A 568 -2.05 0.30 13.90
N SER A 569 -1.53 1.51 13.68
CA SER A 569 -2.31 2.72 13.40
C SER A 569 -2.33 3.08 11.91
N ILE A 570 -3.47 3.58 11.43
CA ILE A 570 -3.62 4.10 10.07
C ILE A 570 -3.36 5.60 10.09
N MET A 571 -2.33 6.04 9.38
CA MET A 571 -1.88 7.44 9.31
C MET A 571 -2.52 8.22 8.15
N GLY A 572 -3.17 7.50 7.24
CA GLY A 572 -3.56 8.03 5.95
C GLY A 572 -3.86 6.94 4.94
N ALA A 573 -4.17 7.34 3.71
CA ALA A 573 -4.28 6.45 2.58
C ALA A 573 -4.00 7.18 1.26
N MET A 574 -3.64 6.42 0.22
CA MET A 574 -3.55 6.95 -1.14
C MET A 574 -4.42 6.18 -2.12
N GLU A 575 -4.97 6.88 -3.10
CA GLU A 575 -5.58 6.27 -4.29
C GLU A 575 -4.50 6.12 -5.37
N MET A 576 -4.16 4.88 -5.71
CA MET A 576 -3.06 4.55 -6.61
C MET A 576 -3.51 3.65 -7.76
N TRP A 577 -3.07 3.97 -8.97
CA TRP A 577 -3.34 3.20 -10.19
C TRP A 577 -2.05 2.78 -10.89
N GLU A 578 -1.95 1.51 -11.29
CA GLU A 578 -0.90 1.04 -12.18
C GLU A 578 -1.26 1.41 -13.63
N MET A 579 -0.53 2.35 -14.22
CA MET A 579 -0.67 2.72 -15.64
C MET A 579 0.36 1.97 -16.48
N SER A 580 0.23 2.01 -17.81
CA SER A 580 1.12 1.30 -18.74
C SER A 580 2.62 1.62 -18.57
N GLY A 581 2.99 2.80 -18.03
CA GLY A 581 4.40 3.17 -17.80
C GLY A 581 4.72 3.87 -16.48
N CYS A 582 3.76 4.07 -15.58
CA CYS A 582 3.99 4.75 -14.31
C CYS A 582 2.95 4.36 -13.26
N ILE A 583 3.28 4.59 -11.99
CA ILE A 583 2.32 4.56 -10.88
C ILE A 583 1.71 5.94 -10.71
N ASP A 584 0.38 6.02 -10.83
CA ASP A 584 -0.39 7.27 -10.74
C ASP A 584 -1.07 7.35 -9.37
N ILE A 585 -0.50 8.15 -8.47
CA ILE A 585 -1.11 8.50 -7.19
C ILE A 585 -2.05 9.68 -7.44
N ARG A 586 -3.35 9.38 -7.51
CA ARG A 586 -4.39 10.37 -7.81
C ARG A 586 -4.64 11.30 -6.64
N SER A 587 -4.69 10.74 -5.44
CA SER A 587 -4.86 11.48 -4.21
C SER A 587 -4.14 10.80 -3.08
N MET A 588 -3.70 11.61 -2.12
CA MET A 588 -2.99 11.15 -0.94
C MET A 588 -3.49 11.94 0.27
N GLU A 589 -4.11 11.23 1.20
CA GLU A 589 -4.64 11.78 2.46
C GLU A 589 -3.75 11.31 3.62
N MET A 590 -3.47 12.21 4.56
CA MET A 590 -2.65 11.95 5.75
C MET A 590 -3.14 12.79 6.93
N ASP A 591 -2.90 12.30 8.14
CA ASP A 591 -3.38 12.90 9.38
C ASP A 591 -2.67 14.22 9.70
N GLY A 592 -1.33 14.21 9.75
CA GLY A 592 -0.51 15.39 10.03
C GLY A 592 0.52 15.73 8.94
N PRO A 593 0.96 16.99 8.82
CA PRO A 593 2.04 17.38 7.91
C PRO A 593 3.40 16.69 8.21
N GLU A 594 3.65 16.32 9.46
CA GLU A 594 4.83 15.58 9.92
C GLU A 594 4.96 14.19 9.29
N ASP A 595 3.83 13.59 8.88
CA ASP A 595 3.81 12.26 8.27
C ASP A 595 4.20 12.26 6.80
N PHE A 596 4.29 13.44 6.17
CA PHE A 596 4.50 13.53 4.73
C PHE A 596 5.83 12.90 4.30
N ILE A 597 6.91 13.17 5.02
CA ILE A 597 8.24 12.60 4.74
C ILE A 597 8.24 11.07 4.90
N PRO A 598 7.82 10.49 6.05
CA PRO A 598 7.70 9.04 6.21
C PRO A 598 6.83 8.36 5.14
N ILE A 599 5.77 9.02 4.69
CA ILE A 599 4.90 8.52 3.63
C ILE A 599 5.62 8.46 2.28
N LEU A 600 6.39 9.51 1.92
CA LEU A 600 7.19 9.50 0.69
C LEU A 600 8.26 8.39 0.72
N ASP A 601 8.87 8.13 1.88
CA ASP A 601 9.81 7.03 2.05
C ASP A 601 9.13 5.65 1.92
N ALA A 602 7.88 5.52 2.39
CA ALA A 602 7.07 4.32 2.18
C ALA A 602 6.69 4.11 0.69
N ILE A 603 6.42 5.18 -0.04
CA ILE A 603 6.18 5.14 -1.50
C ILE A 603 7.46 4.72 -2.23
N ASP A 604 8.63 5.21 -1.84
CA ASP A 604 9.91 4.78 -2.41
C ASP A 604 10.13 3.27 -2.22
N ARG A 605 9.82 2.74 -1.02
CA ARG A 605 9.87 1.30 -0.76
C ARG A 605 8.89 0.53 -1.65
N LEU A 606 7.67 1.01 -1.83
CA LEU A 606 6.69 0.40 -2.73
C LEU A 606 7.17 0.43 -4.19
N MET A 607 7.86 1.48 -4.62
CA MET A 607 8.40 1.58 -5.97
C MET A 607 9.51 0.56 -6.26
N VAL A 608 10.15 -0.03 -5.24
CA VAL A 608 11.05 -1.18 -5.43
C VAL A 608 10.29 -2.38 -6.02
N PHE A 609 9.09 -2.67 -5.52
CA PHE A 609 8.22 -3.72 -6.07
C PHE A 609 7.82 -3.41 -7.52
N TYR A 610 7.38 -2.19 -7.80
CA TYR A 610 6.99 -1.81 -9.16
C TYR A 610 8.18 -1.75 -10.14
N ASN A 611 9.40 -1.51 -9.67
CA ASN A 611 10.61 -1.60 -10.48
C ASN A 611 10.83 -3.03 -11.00
N MET A 612 10.52 -4.05 -10.19
CA MET A 612 10.54 -5.46 -10.61
C MET A 612 9.51 -5.72 -11.73
N LYS A 613 8.36 -5.03 -11.72
CA LYS A 613 7.36 -5.04 -12.82
C LYS A 613 7.79 -4.24 -14.06
N GLY A 614 8.93 -3.53 -14.00
CA GLY A 614 9.44 -2.67 -15.06
C GLY A 614 8.84 -1.26 -15.07
N ILE A 615 8.33 -0.80 -13.93
CA ILE A 615 7.80 0.56 -13.73
C ILE A 615 8.68 1.29 -12.73
N ASP A 616 9.32 2.38 -13.16
CA ASP A 616 10.29 3.14 -12.38
C ASP A 616 9.90 4.62 -12.20
N ILE A 617 8.67 4.97 -12.57
CA ILE A 617 8.11 6.31 -12.39
C ILE A 617 6.88 6.24 -11.50
N VAL A 618 6.85 7.13 -10.50
CA VAL A 618 5.67 7.46 -9.71
C VAL A 618 5.33 8.93 -9.91
N ARG A 619 4.05 9.24 -10.01
CA ARG A 619 3.56 10.63 -10.02
C ARG A 619 2.45 10.85 -9.01
N ILE A 620 2.34 12.09 -8.54
CA ILE A 620 1.36 12.54 -7.54
C ILE A 620 0.58 13.71 -8.15
N ARG A 621 -0.75 13.65 -8.09
CA ARG A 621 -1.66 14.70 -8.60
C ARG A 621 -2.31 15.54 -7.50
N GLU A 622 -2.61 14.95 -6.36
CA GLU A 622 -3.30 15.63 -5.27
C GLU A 622 -2.73 15.20 -3.92
N VAL A 623 -2.58 16.15 -3.01
CA VAL A 623 -2.15 15.93 -1.62
C VAL A 623 -3.13 16.65 -0.70
N ARG A 624 -3.75 15.92 0.23
CA ARG A 624 -4.74 16.42 1.22
C ARG A 624 -5.86 17.27 0.60
N GLY A 625 -6.44 16.81 -0.51
CA GLY A 625 -7.53 17.54 -1.19
C GLY A 625 -7.07 18.73 -2.05
N THR A 626 -5.76 18.99 -2.13
CA THR A 626 -5.20 20.12 -2.89
C THR A 626 -4.47 19.60 -4.12
N ASP A 627 -4.81 20.15 -5.29
CA ASP A 627 -4.09 19.85 -6.53
C ASP A 627 -2.61 20.22 -6.37
N VAL A 628 -1.71 19.36 -6.85
CA VAL A 628 -0.29 19.55 -6.62
C VAL A 628 0.29 20.80 -7.29
N ALA A 629 -0.40 21.35 -8.30
CA ALA A 629 -0.03 22.61 -8.92
C ALA A 629 -0.31 23.83 -8.02
N GLU A 630 -1.15 23.68 -7.00
CA GLU A 630 -1.58 24.73 -6.08
C GLU A 630 -0.99 24.57 -4.67
N LEU A 631 -0.03 23.64 -4.47
CA LEU A 631 0.61 23.43 -3.17
C LEU A 631 1.38 24.66 -2.71
N ASP A 632 1.40 24.85 -1.39
CA ASP A 632 2.26 25.83 -0.74
C ASP A 632 3.75 25.51 -0.96
N GLU A 633 4.59 26.54 -0.85
CA GLU A 633 6.02 26.44 -1.15
C GLU A 633 6.75 25.44 -0.24
N ALA A 634 6.34 25.28 1.02
CA ALA A 634 6.98 24.34 1.94
C ALA A 634 6.70 22.89 1.51
N THR A 635 5.44 22.55 1.26
CA THR A 635 5.04 21.21 0.79
C THR A 635 5.64 20.88 -0.57
N ALA A 636 5.66 21.85 -1.50
CA ALA A 636 6.29 21.69 -2.81
C ALA A 636 7.81 21.46 -2.72
N ASN A 637 8.50 22.12 -1.76
CA ASN A 637 9.94 21.95 -1.58
C ASN A 637 10.28 20.56 -1.01
N ILE A 638 9.46 20.01 -0.12
CA ILE A 638 9.63 18.62 0.37
C ILE A 638 9.63 17.63 -0.81
N LEU A 639 8.70 17.76 -1.75
CA LEU A 639 8.64 16.91 -2.95
C LEU A 639 9.92 17.06 -3.80
N LYS A 640 10.38 18.28 -4.04
CA LYS A 640 11.59 18.55 -4.83
C LYS A 640 12.85 17.96 -4.17
N GLU A 641 13.00 18.16 -2.86
CA GLU A 641 14.11 17.60 -2.07
C GLU A 641 14.12 16.07 -2.08
N ARG A 642 12.93 15.44 -2.14
CA ARG A 642 12.77 13.98 -2.27
C ARG A 642 12.86 13.48 -3.72
N GLY A 643 13.26 14.33 -4.67
CA GLY A 643 13.57 13.95 -6.05
C GLY A 643 12.39 13.98 -7.02
N TYR A 644 11.25 14.55 -6.63
CA TYR A 644 10.14 14.79 -7.55
C TYR A 644 10.39 16.05 -8.39
N ARG A 645 9.99 16.01 -9.66
CA ARG A 645 10.06 17.14 -10.59
C ARG A 645 8.65 17.45 -11.10
N PHE A 646 8.30 18.74 -11.11
CA PHE A 646 7.01 19.21 -11.61
C PHE A 646 7.00 19.19 -13.15
N VAL A 647 5.96 18.58 -13.73
CA VAL A 647 5.78 18.45 -15.18
C VAL A 647 4.29 18.30 -15.51
N ASN A 648 3.78 19.05 -16.49
CA ASN A 648 2.39 18.97 -16.98
C ASN A 648 1.31 18.96 -15.89
N GLY A 649 1.48 19.75 -14.82
CA GLY A 649 0.50 19.89 -13.75
C GLY A 649 0.61 18.85 -12.63
N PHE A 650 1.64 17.99 -12.62
CA PHE A 650 1.86 17.03 -11.54
C PHE A 650 3.34 16.89 -11.14
N TYR A 651 3.61 16.34 -9.96
CA TYR A 651 4.97 15.98 -9.54
C TYR A 651 5.26 14.52 -9.89
N ALA A 652 6.38 14.26 -10.55
CA ALA A 652 6.82 12.91 -10.90
C ALA A 652 8.25 12.64 -10.44
N LYS A 653 8.52 11.42 -9.98
CA LYS A 653 9.84 10.93 -9.56
C LYS A 653 10.19 9.67 -10.36
N GLY A 654 11.47 9.52 -10.71
CA GLY A 654 11.97 8.42 -11.54
C GLY A 654 12.83 8.89 -12.71
N ARG A 655 13.19 7.95 -13.59
CA ARG A 655 14.03 8.19 -14.78
C ARG A 655 13.21 8.81 -15.91
N PHE A 656 13.23 10.13 -16.06
CA PHE A 656 12.57 10.81 -17.19
C PHE A 656 13.19 12.18 -17.53
N ILE A 657 12.91 12.71 -18.72
CA ILE A 657 13.26 14.08 -19.12
C ILE A 657 12.06 15.02 -18.93
N THR A 658 12.32 16.29 -18.61
CA THR A 658 11.29 17.32 -18.38
C THR A 658 10.91 18.08 -19.64
N ARG A 659 11.38 17.64 -20.82
CA ARG A 659 11.02 18.25 -22.11
C ARG A 659 9.53 18.06 -22.39
N THR A 660 8.89 19.14 -22.80
CA THR A 660 7.51 19.15 -23.33
C THR A 660 7.51 19.74 -24.73
N MET A 661 6.49 19.39 -25.51
CA MET A 661 6.27 19.83 -26.88
C MET A 661 4.80 20.21 -27.04
N THR A 662 4.55 21.30 -27.73
CA THR A 662 3.20 21.65 -28.17
C THR A 662 2.64 20.57 -29.11
N GLU A 663 1.32 20.46 -29.24
CA GLU A 663 0.69 19.55 -30.20
C GLU A 663 1.21 19.77 -31.64
N GLU A 664 1.44 21.03 -32.03
CA GLU A 664 1.99 21.38 -33.34
C GLU A 664 3.43 20.87 -33.52
N GLU A 665 4.28 21.00 -32.51
CA GLU A 665 5.65 20.47 -32.56
C GLU A 665 5.65 18.95 -32.59
N MET A 666 4.81 18.29 -31.80
CA MET A 666 4.72 16.83 -31.76
C MET A 666 4.26 16.26 -33.11
N ILE A 667 3.19 16.81 -33.70
CA ILE A 667 2.71 16.38 -35.03
C ILE A 667 3.76 16.71 -36.11
N SER A 668 4.42 17.87 -36.05
CA SER A 668 5.49 18.21 -36.99
C SER A 668 6.66 17.23 -36.91
N TYR A 669 7.05 16.83 -35.70
CA TYR A 669 8.09 15.83 -35.47
C TYR A 669 7.69 14.49 -36.09
N LEU A 670 6.47 14.03 -35.84
CA LEU A 670 5.96 12.77 -36.39
C LEU A 670 5.95 12.79 -37.92
N ILE A 671 5.44 13.86 -38.55
CA ILE A 671 5.43 14.01 -40.01
C ILE A 671 6.86 13.98 -40.58
N ARG A 672 7.82 14.59 -39.88
CA ARG A 672 9.22 14.63 -40.30
C ARG A 672 9.91 13.30 -40.16
N LYS A 673 9.82 12.65 -39.00
CA LYS A 673 10.39 11.32 -38.77
C LYS A 673 9.81 10.27 -39.69
N GLN A 674 8.53 10.42 -39.98
CA GLN A 674 7.87 9.55 -40.93
C GLN A 674 8.04 10.02 -42.38
N HIS A 675 8.88 11.00 -42.74
CA HIS A 675 9.11 11.38 -44.14
C HIS A 675 7.83 11.65 -44.96
N ALA A 676 6.75 12.11 -44.32
CA ALA A 676 5.46 12.32 -44.99
C ALA A 676 5.39 13.68 -45.69
N ALA A 677 6.17 14.65 -45.23
CA ALA A 677 6.30 15.95 -45.89
C ALA A 677 7.04 15.80 -47.24
N PRO A 678 6.52 16.41 -48.34
CA PRO A 678 7.09 16.27 -49.68
C PRO A 678 8.59 16.58 -49.81
N SER A 679 9.11 17.51 -49.01
CA SER A 679 10.50 18.00 -49.06
C SER A 679 11.53 17.00 -48.54
N ILE A 680 11.10 15.99 -47.78
CA ILE A 680 11.96 15.05 -47.07
C ILE A 680 11.68 13.60 -47.45
N ARG A 681 10.84 13.34 -48.45
CA ARG A 681 10.52 11.98 -48.92
C ARG A 681 11.78 11.24 -49.36
N TYR A 682 11.76 9.92 -49.19
CA TYR A 682 12.81 9.05 -49.73
C TYR A 682 12.89 9.19 -51.26
N PRO A 683 14.10 9.16 -51.83
CA PRO A 683 14.29 9.28 -53.27
C PRO A 683 13.66 8.08 -54.01
N ASP A 684 13.81 6.88 -53.45
CA ASP A 684 13.32 5.63 -54.02
C ASP A 684 12.91 4.61 -52.94
N LEU A 685 12.30 3.50 -53.39
CA LEU A 685 11.83 2.42 -52.52
C LEU A 685 12.97 1.70 -51.81
N LYS A 686 14.13 1.56 -52.46
CA LYS A 686 15.27 0.84 -51.89
C LYS A 686 15.78 1.58 -50.65
N THR A 687 16.00 2.89 -50.77
CA THR A 687 16.42 3.76 -49.67
C THR A 687 15.40 3.72 -48.52
N LEU A 688 14.10 3.69 -48.83
CA LEU A 688 13.06 3.55 -47.81
C LEU A 688 13.15 2.22 -47.07
N ILE A 689 13.33 1.10 -47.78
CA ILE A 689 13.41 -0.23 -47.15
C ILE A 689 14.74 -0.43 -46.42
N ASP A 690 15.85 0.12 -46.92
CA ASP A 690 17.14 0.08 -46.23
C ASP A 690 17.09 0.84 -44.89
N ASP A 691 16.32 1.94 -44.81
CA ASP A 691 16.18 2.74 -43.58
C ASP A 691 15.09 2.19 -42.63
N ARG A 692 13.88 1.92 -43.15
CA ARG A 692 12.70 1.52 -42.36
C ARG A 692 12.57 0.00 -42.18
N GLY A 693 13.16 -0.78 -43.09
CA GLY A 693 13.07 -2.23 -43.16
C GLY A 693 11.82 -2.80 -43.84
N TYR A 694 10.72 -2.04 -43.94
CA TYR A 694 9.49 -2.50 -44.58
C TYR A 694 8.61 -1.35 -45.10
N ILE A 695 7.59 -1.70 -45.89
CA ILE A 695 6.51 -0.81 -46.32
C ILE A 695 5.20 -1.57 -46.44
N ARG A 696 4.07 -0.99 -46.02
CA ARG A 696 2.80 -1.74 -46.01
C ARG A 696 2.17 -1.89 -47.38
N ASN A 697 1.98 -0.79 -48.10
CA ASN A 697 1.19 -0.76 -49.33
C ASN A 697 1.45 0.51 -50.17
N ASP A 698 0.84 0.56 -51.37
CA ASP A 698 0.90 1.69 -52.30
C ASP A 698 0.50 3.05 -51.69
N SER A 699 -0.33 3.04 -50.65
CA SER A 699 -0.75 4.28 -49.97
C SER A 699 0.41 4.90 -49.19
N GLU A 700 1.18 4.09 -48.46
CA GLU A 700 2.40 4.56 -47.80
C GLU A 700 3.47 4.94 -48.83
N LEU A 701 3.59 4.19 -49.92
CA LEU A 701 4.56 4.52 -50.98
C LEU A 701 4.33 5.94 -51.51
N MET A 702 3.07 6.32 -51.77
CA MET A 702 2.71 7.66 -52.22
C MET A 702 3.08 8.74 -51.19
N THR A 703 2.94 8.46 -49.90
CA THR A 703 3.24 9.40 -48.82
C THR A 703 4.75 9.60 -48.64
N ARG A 704 5.54 8.53 -48.80
CA ARG A 704 6.94 8.46 -48.34
C ARG A 704 8.00 8.55 -49.42
N VAL A 705 7.67 8.20 -50.67
CA VAL A 705 8.64 8.16 -51.77
C VAL A 705 8.35 9.29 -52.76
N ALA A 706 9.40 9.98 -53.22
CA ALA A 706 9.29 11.06 -54.19
C ALA A 706 8.91 10.53 -55.59
N GLY A 707 9.45 9.36 -55.96
CA GLY A 707 9.16 8.67 -57.21
C GLY A 707 7.69 8.24 -57.33
N ARG A 708 7.01 8.73 -58.37
CA ARG A 708 5.58 8.47 -58.63
C ARG A 708 5.39 7.22 -59.50
N THR A 709 5.74 6.05 -58.97
CA THR A 709 5.61 4.75 -59.66
C THR A 709 4.68 3.81 -58.91
N GLN A 710 4.08 2.85 -59.60
CA GLN A 710 3.27 1.79 -59.00
C GLN A 710 4.13 0.79 -58.25
N PHE A 711 3.65 0.33 -57.10
CA PHE A 711 4.34 -0.61 -56.24
C PHE A 711 4.67 -1.92 -56.98
N LYS A 712 3.72 -2.49 -57.73
CA LYS A 712 3.93 -3.70 -58.58
C LYS A 712 5.10 -3.61 -59.56
N LYS A 713 5.45 -2.41 -60.06
CA LYS A 713 6.57 -2.24 -61.00
C LYS A 713 7.93 -2.25 -60.28
N LEU A 714 7.95 -2.00 -58.98
CA LEU A 714 9.15 -1.94 -58.15
C LEU A 714 9.52 -3.30 -57.53
N ILE A 715 8.54 -4.16 -57.23
CA ILE A 715 8.76 -5.51 -56.66
C ILE A 715 9.29 -6.51 -57.71
N GLY A 716 9.13 -6.25 -59.01
CA GLY A 716 9.47 -7.21 -60.08
C GLY A 716 10.95 -7.61 -60.23
N ARG A 717 11.77 -7.44 -59.18
CA ARG A 717 13.22 -7.69 -59.12
C ARG A 717 13.64 -8.72 -58.04
N ASP A 718 12.78 -9.64 -57.61
CA ASP A 718 13.04 -10.73 -56.63
C ASP A 718 13.67 -10.36 -55.26
N GLU A 719 13.85 -9.06 -55.00
CA GLU A 719 14.52 -8.49 -53.84
C GLU A 719 13.59 -8.35 -52.62
N TYR A 720 12.27 -8.22 -52.85
CA TYR A 720 11.28 -7.98 -51.79
C TYR A 720 10.24 -9.08 -51.73
N VAL A 721 9.83 -9.41 -50.51
CA VAL A 721 8.84 -10.43 -50.18
C VAL A 721 7.68 -9.84 -49.40
N LYS A 722 6.50 -10.44 -49.57
CA LYS A 722 5.27 -10.04 -48.92
C LYS A 722 4.98 -10.99 -47.77
N THR A 723 4.96 -10.46 -46.55
CA THR A 723 4.63 -11.21 -45.33
C THR A 723 4.12 -10.25 -44.25
N PHE A 724 3.81 -10.72 -43.05
CA PHE A 724 3.48 -9.84 -41.93
C PHE A 724 4.75 -9.35 -41.23
N THR A 725 4.74 -8.12 -40.73
CA THR A 725 5.69 -7.66 -39.71
C THR A 725 5.20 -8.06 -38.31
N CYS A 726 5.86 -7.64 -37.22
CA CYS A 726 5.28 -7.76 -35.88
C CYS A 726 3.89 -7.11 -35.78
N ASN A 727 3.67 -5.97 -36.46
CA ASN A 727 2.34 -5.39 -36.62
C ASN A 727 1.43 -6.32 -37.46
N PRO A 728 0.13 -6.54 -37.12
CA PRO A 728 -0.82 -7.42 -37.82
C PRO A 728 -1.23 -6.98 -39.23
N TYR A 729 -0.37 -6.28 -39.96
CA TYR A 729 -0.61 -5.90 -41.34
C TYR A 729 0.45 -6.49 -42.28
N ILE A 730 -0.05 -6.96 -43.42
CA ILE A 730 0.78 -7.37 -44.55
C ILE A 730 1.65 -6.19 -44.98
N SER A 731 2.93 -6.49 -45.18
CA SER A 731 3.95 -5.56 -45.62
C SER A 731 4.89 -6.23 -46.61
N TYR A 732 5.64 -5.39 -47.30
CA TYR A 732 6.73 -5.78 -48.17
C TYR A 732 8.05 -5.45 -47.49
N THR A 733 8.97 -6.40 -47.51
CA THR A 733 10.23 -6.33 -46.77
C THR A 733 11.30 -7.19 -47.45
N THR A 734 12.54 -7.16 -46.96
CA THR A 734 13.61 -8.05 -47.41
C THR A 734 13.46 -9.44 -46.77
N ARG A 735 14.10 -10.47 -47.35
CA ARG A 735 14.09 -11.82 -46.74
C ARG A 735 14.74 -11.83 -45.36
N GLU A 736 15.79 -11.04 -45.18
CA GLU A 736 16.47 -10.87 -43.88
C GLU A 736 15.53 -10.30 -42.80
N ASN A 737 14.77 -9.25 -43.14
CA ASN A 737 13.82 -8.67 -42.20
C ASN A 737 12.59 -9.57 -41.98
N ALA A 738 12.14 -10.32 -43.00
CA ALA A 738 11.12 -11.35 -42.83
C ALA A 738 11.55 -12.39 -41.78
N TYR A 739 12.82 -12.82 -41.82
CA TYR A 739 13.40 -13.71 -40.83
C TYR A 739 13.48 -13.08 -39.44
N LEU A 740 13.83 -11.79 -39.36
CA LEU A 740 13.81 -11.05 -38.10
C LEU A 740 12.41 -10.99 -37.47
N PHE A 741 11.37 -10.72 -38.27
CA PHE A 741 9.98 -10.70 -37.78
C PHE A 741 9.50 -12.09 -37.34
N ALA A 742 9.87 -13.15 -38.08
CA ALA A 742 9.60 -14.53 -37.67
C ALA A 742 10.25 -14.85 -36.32
N SER A 743 11.51 -14.43 -36.14
CA SER A 743 12.27 -14.62 -34.91
C SER A 743 11.66 -13.86 -33.72
N ALA A 744 11.15 -12.65 -33.95
CA ALA A 744 10.49 -11.86 -32.90
C ALA A 744 9.15 -12.47 -32.47
N LYS A 745 8.41 -13.12 -33.38
CA LYS A 745 7.14 -13.76 -33.07
C LYS A 745 7.31 -15.09 -32.33
N GLN A 746 8.25 -15.93 -32.77
CA GLN A 746 8.62 -17.25 -32.21
C GLN A 746 7.55 -17.85 -31.27
N THR A 747 6.65 -18.64 -31.84
CA THR A 747 5.55 -19.33 -31.14
C THR A 747 5.66 -20.83 -31.37
N GLU A 748 5.15 -21.63 -30.43
CA GLU A 748 4.96 -23.06 -30.69
C GLU A 748 3.96 -23.25 -31.83
N LEU A 749 4.28 -24.19 -32.72
CA LEU A 749 3.45 -24.51 -33.88
C LEU A 749 2.53 -25.69 -33.56
N THR A 750 1.29 -25.64 -34.02
CA THR A 750 0.39 -26.80 -33.98
C THR A 750 0.90 -27.88 -34.94
N GLU A 751 0.43 -29.12 -34.77
CA GLU A 751 0.78 -30.21 -35.69
C GLU A 751 0.42 -29.87 -37.14
N GLU A 752 -0.74 -29.22 -37.37
CA GLU A 752 -1.15 -28.78 -38.71
C GLU A 752 -0.19 -27.75 -39.28
N GLN A 753 0.18 -26.73 -38.50
CA GLN A 753 1.13 -25.70 -38.90
C GLN A 753 2.49 -26.30 -39.26
N GLN A 754 3.00 -27.22 -38.44
CA GLN A 754 4.29 -27.87 -38.70
C GLN A 754 4.27 -28.67 -40.02
N ARG A 755 3.19 -29.43 -40.28
CA ARG A 755 3.07 -30.22 -41.51
C ARG A 755 2.90 -29.37 -42.75
N VAL A 756 2.09 -28.31 -42.69
CA VAL A 756 1.92 -27.39 -43.83
C VAL A 756 3.21 -26.60 -44.08
N LEU A 757 3.95 -26.21 -43.04
CA LEU A 757 5.26 -25.58 -43.21
C LEU A 757 6.26 -26.51 -43.90
N THR A 758 6.36 -27.77 -43.46
CA THR A 758 7.20 -28.81 -44.10
C THR A 758 6.81 -29.02 -45.57
N LEU A 759 5.51 -28.97 -45.89
CA LEU A 759 5.02 -29.06 -47.25
C LEU A 759 5.47 -27.87 -48.11
N VAL A 760 5.43 -26.66 -47.55
CA VAL A 760 5.94 -25.45 -48.22
C VAL A 760 7.45 -25.58 -48.45
N GLU A 761 8.22 -26.00 -47.45
CA GLU A 761 9.67 -26.20 -47.55
C GLU A 761 10.07 -27.22 -48.63
N GLY A 762 9.26 -28.26 -48.83
CA GLY A 762 9.51 -29.29 -49.85
C GLY A 762 9.08 -28.93 -51.27
N LEU A 763 8.12 -28.01 -51.44
CA LEU A 763 7.55 -27.62 -52.74
C LEU A 763 7.93 -26.20 -53.19
N GLN A 764 8.57 -25.41 -52.32
CA GLN A 764 8.89 -24.01 -52.61
C GLN A 764 9.82 -23.82 -53.83
N PRO A 765 9.59 -22.78 -54.66
CA PRO A 765 8.43 -21.89 -54.64
C PRO A 765 7.17 -22.62 -55.17
N SER A 766 6.05 -22.52 -54.46
CA SER A 766 4.80 -23.24 -54.79
C SER A 766 3.59 -22.33 -54.95
N THR A 767 2.61 -22.74 -55.77
CA THR A 767 1.32 -22.03 -55.84
C THR A 767 0.41 -22.47 -54.70
N LYS A 768 -0.53 -21.60 -54.29
CA LYS A 768 -1.60 -21.97 -53.35
C LYS A 768 -2.37 -23.23 -53.80
N LYS A 769 -2.59 -23.39 -55.11
CA LYS A 769 -3.31 -24.55 -55.67
C LYS A 769 -2.51 -25.84 -55.51
N ASP A 770 -1.19 -25.80 -55.69
CA ASP A 770 -0.34 -26.98 -55.52
C ASP A 770 -0.24 -27.38 -54.04
N LEU A 771 -0.14 -26.40 -53.13
CA LEU A 771 -0.16 -26.66 -51.68
C LEU A 771 -1.47 -27.30 -51.22
N VAL A 772 -2.62 -26.79 -51.68
CA VAL A 772 -3.93 -27.39 -51.37
C VAL A 772 -4.05 -28.81 -51.94
N ARG A 773 -3.55 -29.05 -53.15
CA ARG A 773 -3.61 -30.39 -53.78
C ARG A 773 -2.75 -31.43 -53.06
N MET A 774 -1.59 -31.01 -52.54
CA MET A 774 -0.61 -31.91 -51.92
C MET A 774 -0.76 -32.01 -50.40
N SER A 775 -1.60 -31.17 -49.79
CA SER A 775 -1.84 -31.16 -48.35
C SER A 775 -2.65 -32.39 -47.90
N PRO A 776 -2.30 -32.99 -46.75
CA PRO A 776 -3.09 -34.07 -46.16
C PRO A 776 -4.40 -33.58 -45.51
N TYR A 777 -4.62 -32.26 -45.45
CA TYR A 777 -5.79 -31.63 -44.85
C TYR A 777 -6.81 -31.16 -45.89
N SER A 778 -8.01 -30.79 -45.43
CA SER A 778 -9.01 -30.16 -46.31
C SER A 778 -8.52 -28.82 -46.86
N GLU A 779 -9.14 -28.33 -47.95
CA GLU A 779 -8.80 -27.03 -48.53
C GLU A 779 -8.89 -25.91 -47.50
N THR A 780 -9.99 -25.82 -46.75
CA THR A 780 -10.19 -24.79 -45.73
C THR A 780 -9.09 -24.80 -44.67
N VAL A 781 -8.82 -25.97 -44.07
CA VAL A 781 -7.78 -26.11 -43.04
C VAL A 781 -6.41 -25.75 -43.59
N THR A 782 -6.09 -26.18 -44.82
CA THR A 782 -4.80 -25.88 -45.46
C THR A 782 -4.65 -24.38 -45.73
N VAL A 783 -5.68 -23.73 -46.25
CA VAL A 783 -5.67 -22.28 -46.52
C VAL A 783 -5.53 -21.48 -45.22
N ASP A 784 -6.29 -21.85 -44.19
CA ASP A 784 -6.26 -21.15 -42.91
C ASP A 784 -4.90 -21.34 -42.20
N THR A 785 -4.35 -22.55 -42.26
CA THR A 785 -3.01 -22.85 -41.74
C THR A 785 -1.93 -22.10 -42.52
N LEU A 786 -2.01 -22.04 -43.85
CA LEU A 786 -1.08 -21.26 -44.68
C LEU A 786 -1.16 -19.76 -44.34
N ASN A 787 -2.37 -19.21 -44.19
CA ASN A 787 -2.55 -17.82 -43.77
C ASN A 787 -1.97 -17.57 -42.37
N SER A 788 -2.13 -18.52 -41.45
CA SER A 788 -1.55 -18.47 -40.11
C SER A 788 -0.02 -18.46 -40.16
N LEU A 789 0.62 -19.31 -40.97
CA LEU A 789 2.07 -19.32 -41.15
C LEU A 789 2.61 -18.03 -41.78
N VAL A 790 1.86 -17.44 -42.73
CA VAL A 790 2.17 -16.11 -43.28
C VAL A 790 2.02 -15.02 -42.20
N HIS A 791 1.01 -15.11 -41.33
CA HIS A 791 0.84 -14.23 -40.19
C HIS A 791 1.98 -14.37 -39.17
N LEU A 792 2.55 -15.56 -38.99
CA LEU A 792 3.73 -15.80 -38.16
C LEU A 792 5.05 -15.37 -38.83
N SER A 793 4.99 -14.87 -40.07
CA SER A 793 6.16 -14.52 -40.87
C SER A 793 7.08 -15.71 -41.19
N LEU A 794 6.59 -16.95 -41.04
CA LEU A 794 7.34 -18.18 -41.38
C LEU A 794 7.25 -18.52 -42.86
N VAL A 795 6.23 -18.00 -43.53
CA VAL A 795 6.01 -18.13 -44.98
C VAL A 795 5.86 -16.73 -45.57
N TYR A 796 6.44 -16.54 -46.75
CA TYR A 796 6.28 -15.31 -47.52
C TYR A 796 5.75 -15.59 -48.92
N GLN A 797 5.24 -14.53 -49.55
CA GLN A 797 4.83 -14.52 -50.95
C GLN A 797 5.78 -13.65 -51.78
N ASP A 798 6.27 -14.16 -52.91
CA ASP A 798 7.17 -13.42 -53.81
C ASP A 798 6.44 -12.48 -54.79
N SER A 799 7.19 -11.88 -55.73
CA SER A 799 6.70 -10.94 -56.72
C SER A 799 5.71 -11.56 -57.73
N VAL A 800 5.76 -12.88 -57.90
CA VAL A 800 4.90 -13.69 -58.81
C VAL A 800 3.80 -14.43 -58.04
N SER A 801 3.61 -14.11 -56.76
CA SER A 801 2.59 -14.71 -55.89
C SER A 801 2.82 -16.19 -55.50
N MET A 802 4.06 -16.68 -55.61
CA MET A 802 4.46 -18.01 -55.13
C MET A 802 4.81 -17.96 -53.64
N TYR A 803 4.59 -19.08 -52.93
CA TYR A 803 4.86 -19.23 -51.51
C TYR A 803 6.20 -19.92 -51.28
N SER A 804 6.98 -19.42 -50.31
CA SER A 804 8.26 -19.98 -49.87
C SER A 804 8.41 -19.81 -48.36
N ALA A 805 9.20 -20.67 -47.74
CA ALA A 805 9.54 -20.59 -46.33
C ALA A 805 10.57 -19.47 -46.09
N VAL A 806 10.47 -18.81 -44.93
CA VAL A 806 11.46 -17.82 -44.49
C VAL A 806 12.65 -18.55 -43.85
N GLU A 807 13.83 -18.41 -44.46
CA GLU A 807 15.09 -19.02 -43.98
C GLU A 807 16.08 -17.95 -43.53
N GLY A 808 16.86 -18.25 -42.48
CA GLY A 808 17.87 -17.33 -41.95
C GLY A 808 18.60 -17.86 -40.70
N PRO A 809 19.62 -17.13 -40.22
CA PRO A 809 20.46 -17.55 -39.09
C PRO A 809 19.74 -17.42 -37.76
N PHE A 810 19.84 -18.38 -36.84
CA PHE A 810 19.16 -18.34 -35.54
C PHE A 810 19.36 -17.00 -34.79
N ILE A 811 18.26 -16.32 -34.47
CA ILE A 811 18.23 -15.14 -33.59
C ILE A 811 17.34 -15.47 -32.38
N PRO A 812 17.84 -15.31 -31.14
CA PRO A 812 17.01 -15.41 -29.94
C PRO A 812 15.83 -14.43 -29.98
N LYS A 813 14.63 -14.87 -29.57
CA LYS A 813 13.42 -14.04 -29.57
C LYS A 813 13.62 -12.66 -28.93
N ASP A 814 14.24 -12.62 -27.76
CA ASP A 814 14.51 -11.40 -27.00
C ASP A 814 15.37 -10.41 -27.79
N GLU A 815 16.39 -10.92 -28.50
CA GLU A 815 17.25 -10.10 -29.34
C GLU A 815 16.50 -9.60 -30.57
N ALA A 816 15.70 -10.47 -31.21
CA ALA A 816 14.86 -10.09 -32.33
C ALA A 816 13.84 -9.00 -31.97
N LEU A 817 13.20 -9.11 -30.81
CA LEU A 817 12.26 -8.10 -30.30
C LEU A 817 12.92 -6.74 -30.07
N VAL A 818 14.14 -6.70 -29.53
CA VAL A 818 14.90 -5.45 -29.35
C VAL A 818 15.26 -4.82 -30.71
N ARG A 819 15.73 -5.63 -31.67
CA ARG A 819 16.06 -5.16 -33.03
C ARG A 819 14.82 -4.61 -33.75
N VAL A 820 13.69 -5.31 -33.71
CA VAL A 820 12.43 -4.80 -34.29
C VAL A 820 11.94 -3.55 -33.54
N GLY A 821 12.09 -3.51 -32.21
CA GLY A 821 11.76 -2.33 -31.41
C GLY A 821 12.55 -1.09 -31.86
N ARG A 822 13.84 -1.24 -32.19
CA ARG A 822 14.65 -0.16 -32.78
C ARG A 822 14.10 0.31 -34.12
N MET A 823 13.69 -0.61 -35.00
CA MET A 823 13.08 -0.26 -36.28
C MET A 823 11.79 0.54 -36.09
N VAL A 824 10.94 0.10 -35.16
CA VAL A 824 9.67 0.78 -34.83
C VAL A 824 9.89 2.21 -34.33
N PHE A 825 10.86 2.43 -33.43
CA PHE A 825 11.18 3.79 -32.95
C PHE A 825 11.91 4.64 -33.99
N SER A 826 12.76 4.04 -34.82
CA SER A 826 13.41 4.77 -35.92
C SER A 826 12.38 5.29 -36.93
N GLU A 827 11.31 4.53 -37.18
CA GLU A 827 10.20 4.94 -38.02
C GLU A 827 9.27 5.95 -37.34
N LEU A 828 8.73 5.62 -36.16
CA LEU A 828 7.63 6.36 -35.55
C LEU A 828 8.10 7.50 -34.64
N GLY A 829 9.35 7.45 -34.18
CA GLY A 829 10.03 8.49 -33.42
C GLY A 829 9.61 8.61 -31.96
N ILE A 830 8.32 8.77 -31.66
CA ILE A 830 7.76 8.88 -30.30
C ILE A 830 6.65 7.86 -30.15
N LEU A 831 6.60 7.12 -29.04
CA LEU A 831 5.53 6.15 -28.74
C LEU A 831 5.24 6.10 -27.23
N SER A 832 3.98 5.91 -26.85
CA SER A 832 3.64 5.41 -25.52
C SER A 832 3.88 3.90 -25.45
N ALA A 833 3.95 3.33 -24.23
CA ALA A 833 4.08 1.88 -24.06
C ALA A 833 2.93 1.09 -24.71
N GLU A 834 1.70 1.62 -24.67
CA GLU A 834 0.53 1.03 -25.33
C GLU A 834 0.62 1.05 -26.86
N MET A 835 1.05 2.16 -27.44
CA MET A 835 1.26 2.22 -28.89
C MET A 835 2.40 1.29 -29.31
N PHE A 836 3.49 1.23 -28.55
CA PHE A 836 4.59 0.31 -28.81
C PHE A 836 4.13 -1.15 -28.74
N ALA A 837 3.38 -1.54 -27.69
CA ALA A 837 2.81 -2.87 -27.54
C ALA A 837 1.88 -3.22 -28.72
N PHE A 838 1.06 -2.27 -29.18
CA PHE A 838 0.20 -2.43 -30.35
C PHE A 838 0.99 -2.66 -31.64
N PHE A 839 2.02 -1.86 -31.92
CA PHE A 839 2.83 -2.00 -33.14
C PHE A 839 3.72 -3.24 -33.13
N MET A 840 4.11 -3.73 -31.96
CA MET A 840 4.90 -4.93 -31.77
C MET A 840 4.04 -6.21 -31.68
N ASP A 841 2.73 -6.08 -31.48
CA ASP A 841 1.79 -7.19 -31.16
C ASP A 841 2.29 -8.04 -29.98
N VAL A 842 2.73 -7.37 -28.91
CA VAL A 842 3.22 -8.02 -27.69
C VAL A 842 2.46 -7.57 -26.45
N ARG A 843 2.50 -8.41 -25.42
CA ARG A 843 1.97 -8.06 -24.10
C ARG A 843 2.74 -6.89 -23.48
N MET A 844 2.07 -6.12 -22.61
CA MET A 844 2.65 -4.95 -21.94
C MET A 844 3.94 -5.29 -21.18
N SER A 845 4.00 -6.46 -20.55
CA SER A 845 5.19 -6.96 -19.86
C SER A 845 6.44 -7.05 -20.75
N VAL A 846 6.27 -7.61 -21.95
CA VAL A 846 7.32 -7.73 -22.96
C VAL A 846 7.66 -6.36 -23.53
N ALA A 847 6.65 -5.53 -23.80
CA ALA A 847 6.84 -4.15 -24.26
C ALA A 847 7.71 -3.35 -23.27
N ARG A 848 7.38 -3.35 -21.97
CA ARG A 848 8.16 -2.69 -20.91
C ARG A 848 9.60 -3.22 -20.83
N SER A 849 9.79 -4.54 -20.96
CA SER A 849 11.13 -5.16 -20.98
C SER A 849 11.99 -4.66 -22.14
N VAL A 850 11.43 -4.62 -23.36
CA VAL A 850 12.12 -4.10 -24.54
C VAL A 850 12.41 -2.61 -24.41
N LEU A 851 11.42 -1.81 -23.97
CA LEU A 851 11.61 -0.38 -23.72
C LEU A 851 12.73 -0.12 -22.71
N ARG A 852 12.77 -0.87 -21.60
CA ARG A 852 13.83 -0.75 -20.59
C ARG A 852 15.21 -1.09 -21.15
N LYS A 853 15.35 -2.18 -21.92
CA LYS A 853 16.62 -2.51 -22.60
C LYS A 853 17.07 -1.38 -23.53
N LEU A 854 16.16 -0.82 -24.32
CA LEU A 854 16.47 0.31 -25.23
C LEU A 854 16.81 1.61 -24.49
N GLU A 855 16.21 1.85 -23.32
CA GLU A 855 16.61 2.96 -22.44
C GLU A 855 18.01 2.73 -21.83
N ASP A 856 18.30 1.54 -21.34
CA ASP A 856 19.58 1.19 -20.70
C ASP A 856 20.74 1.26 -21.71
N GLU A 857 20.48 0.94 -22.97
CA GLU A 857 21.41 1.11 -24.09
C GLU A 857 21.57 2.58 -24.55
N GLY A 858 20.81 3.52 -23.96
CA GLY A 858 20.84 4.93 -24.33
C GLY A 858 20.20 5.25 -25.67
N PHE A 859 19.45 4.33 -26.27
CA PHE A 859 18.75 4.55 -27.54
C PHE A 859 17.46 5.36 -27.35
N LEU A 860 16.77 5.15 -26.23
CA LEU A 860 15.54 5.88 -25.89
C LEU A 860 15.69 6.70 -24.62
N VAL A 861 14.91 7.77 -24.56
CA VAL A 861 14.59 8.50 -23.34
C VAL A 861 13.08 8.60 -23.21
N LYS A 862 12.58 8.69 -21.97
CA LYS A 862 11.15 8.84 -21.69
C LYS A 862 10.82 10.14 -20.98
N GLY A 863 9.60 10.62 -21.16
CA GLY A 863 9.08 11.82 -20.54
C GLY A 863 7.59 12.03 -20.81
N TYR A 864 7.02 13.04 -20.15
CA TYR A 864 5.66 13.50 -20.44
C TYR A 864 5.73 14.54 -21.58
N LEU A 865 6.01 14.05 -22.79
CA LEU A 865 6.52 14.87 -23.88
C LEU A 865 5.51 15.83 -24.51
N GLN A 866 4.21 15.63 -24.31
CA GLN A 866 3.16 16.53 -24.82
C GLN A 866 2.75 17.51 -23.72
N GLU A 867 2.73 18.81 -24.01
CA GLU A 867 2.26 19.83 -23.07
C GLU A 867 0.83 19.55 -22.59
N GLY A 868 0.62 19.61 -21.27
CA GLY A 868 -0.65 19.26 -20.63
C GLY A 868 -1.01 17.76 -20.73
N GLY A 869 -0.16 16.95 -21.36
CA GLY A 869 -0.35 15.52 -21.50
C GLY A 869 0.09 14.76 -20.24
N SER A 870 -0.70 13.76 -19.86
CA SER A 870 -0.35 12.83 -18.78
C SER A 870 0.15 11.47 -19.28
N THR A 871 0.29 11.27 -20.58
CA THR A 871 0.80 10.01 -21.13
C THR A 871 2.33 10.00 -21.10
N LEU A 872 2.92 9.00 -20.45
CA LEU A 872 4.35 8.77 -20.52
C LEU A 872 4.70 8.22 -21.90
N MET A 873 5.69 8.84 -22.54
CA MET A 873 6.12 8.51 -23.89
C MET A 873 7.63 8.35 -23.96
N TRP A 874 8.08 7.50 -24.88
CA TRP A 874 9.46 7.27 -25.22
C TRP A 874 9.76 7.95 -26.54
N MET A 875 10.97 8.48 -26.67
CA MET A 875 11.49 9.07 -27.89
C MET A 875 12.94 8.66 -28.10
N LEU A 876 13.41 8.79 -29.34
CA LEU A 876 14.83 8.63 -29.67
C LEU A 876 15.67 9.61 -28.83
N ALA A 877 16.67 9.07 -28.13
CA ALA A 877 17.55 9.86 -27.27
C ALA A 877 18.28 10.96 -28.04
N GLU A 878 18.68 10.67 -29.29
CA GLU A 878 19.33 11.64 -30.17
C GLU A 878 18.46 12.85 -30.52
N ASP A 879 17.13 12.77 -30.38
CA ASP A 879 16.21 13.86 -30.69
C ASP A 879 15.75 14.64 -29.45
N ALA A 880 16.14 14.17 -28.25
CA ALA A 880 15.70 14.72 -26.97
C ALA A 880 16.01 16.21 -26.81
N ASP A 881 17.07 16.72 -27.42
CA ASP A 881 17.49 18.13 -27.35
C ASP A 881 17.28 18.89 -28.67
N LYS A 882 16.80 18.23 -29.73
CA LYS A 882 16.62 18.87 -31.05
C LYS A 882 15.34 19.71 -31.09
N LYS A 883 15.43 20.94 -31.60
CA LYS A 883 14.25 21.74 -31.95
C LYS A 883 13.52 21.12 -33.14
N VAL A 884 12.19 21.20 -33.14
CA VAL A 884 11.38 20.64 -34.21
C VAL A 884 11.02 21.71 -35.22
N ASP A 885 11.43 21.52 -36.47
CA ASP A 885 11.02 22.37 -37.57
C ASP A 885 9.53 22.17 -37.87
N LYS A 886 8.78 23.26 -37.93
CA LYS A 886 7.36 23.22 -38.28
C LYS A 886 7.18 22.84 -39.75
N VAL A 887 6.35 21.84 -40.00
CA VAL A 887 5.95 21.45 -41.37
C VAL A 887 4.87 22.40 -41.86
N ARG A 888 4.96 22.85 -43.12
CA ARG A 888 3.96 23.75 -43.74
C ARG A 888 3.37 23.20 -45.03
N GLU A 889 3.99 22.17 -45.58
CA GLU A 889 3.63 21.54 -46.84
C GLU A 889 2.28 20.83 -46.78
N GLN A 890 1.68 20.62 -47.95
CA GLN A 890 0.44 19.85 -48.09
C GLN A 890 0.73 18.42 -48.54
N PHE A 891 0.00 17.46 -47.99
CA PHE A 891 0.06 16.06 -48.41
C PHE A 891 -1.27 15.35 -48.13
N VAL A 892 -1.48 14.23 -48.81
CA VAL A 892 -2.62 13.34 -48.60
C VAL A 892 -2.15 12.20 -47.69
N LEU A 893 -2.91 11.92 -46.64
CA LEU A 893 -2.67 10.82 -45.72
C LEU A 893 -3.84 9.83 -45.79
N ASN A 894 -3.58 8.68 -46.40
CA ASN A 894 -4.58 7.63 -46.58
C ASN A 894 -4.82 6.85 -45.28
N ASN A 895 -6.02 6.31 -45.12
CA ASN A 895 -6.44 5.53 -43.94
C ASN A 895 -5.69 4.20 -43.70
N GLN A 896 -4.90 3.74 -44.66
CA GLN A 896 -4.08 2.53 -44.57
C GLN A 896 -2.58 2.81 -44.28
N ASP A 897 -2.22 4.07 -44.00
CA ASP A 897 -0.86 4.51 -43.65
C ASP A 897 -0.59 4.37 -42.14
N ASN A 898 0.61 3.99 -41.74
CA ASN A 898 0.99 3.94 -40.32
C ASN A 898 0.89 5.29 -39.60
N LEU A 899 1.18 6.41 -40.27
CA LEU A 899 1.01 7.74 -39.68
C LEU A 899 -0.47 8.02 -39.40
N HIS A 900 -1.37 7.53 -40.25
CA HIS A 900 -2.82 7.64 -40.01
C HIS A 900 -3.23 6.82 -38.80
N LEU A 901 -2.74 5.58 -38.68
CA LEU A 901 -2.99 4.74 -37.50
C LEU A 901 -2.52 5.41 -36.22
N TYR A 902 -1.32 6.00 -36.24
CA TYR A 902 -0.75 6.73 -35.11
C TYR A 902 -1.63 7.93 -34.73
N LEU A 903 -2.05 8.72 -35.72
CA LEU A 903 -2.84 9.94 -35.52
C LEU A 903 -4.34 9.68 -35.31
N ARG A 904 -4.80 8.42 -35.23
CA ARG A 904 -6.23 8.09 -35.08
C ARG A 904 -6.96 8.89 -34.00
N PRO A 905 -6.43 9.08 -32.78
CA PRO A 905 -7.10 9.89 -31.76
C PRO A 905 -7.31 11.34 -32.21
N TYR A 906 -6.25 11.96 -32.76
CA TYR A 906 -6.27 13.32 -33.30
C TYR A 906 -7.24 13.46 -34.48
N LEU A 907 -7.20 12.51 -35.42
CA LEU A 907 -8.08 12.50 -36.59
C LEU A 907 -9.55 12.33 -36.19
N LYS A 908 -9.86 11.41 -35.28
CA LYS A 908 -11.21 11.21 -34.76
C LYS A 908 -11.76 12.48 -34.11
N GLN A 909 -10.94 13.19 -33.34
CA GLN A 909 -11.33 14.46 -32.72
C GLN A 909 -11.57 15.56 -33.75
N THR A 910 -10.80 15.57 -34.84
CA THR A 910 -10.84 16.62 -35.86
C THR A 910 -11.92 16.41 -36.93
N THR A 911 -12.14 15.17 -37.38
CA THR A 911 -13.05 14.84 -38.49
C THR A 911 -14.30 14.08 -38.06
N GLY A 912 -14.37 13.58 -36.82
CA GLY A 912 -15.44 12.71 -36.33
C GLY A 912 -15.33 11.25 -36.81
N SER A 913 -14.39 10.93 -37.71
CA SER A 913 -14.17 9.59 -38.28
C SER A 913 -12.72 9.16 -38.13
N PHE A 914 -12.49 7.88 -37.82
CA PHE A 914 -11.15 7.29 -37.76
C PHE A 914 -10.79 6.48 -39.01
N THR A 915 -11.67 6.43 -40.03
CA THR A 915 -11.50 5.64 -41.25
C THR A 915 -11.29 6.46 -42.50
N ASP A 916 -11.46 7.78 -42.41
CA ASP A 916 -11.42 8.66 -43.57
C ASP A 916 -9.99 9.06 -43.89
N SER A 917 -9.66 9.10 -45.18
CA SER A 917 -8.39 9.64 -45.66
C SER A 917 -8.42 11.16 -45.56
N VAL A 918 -7.30 11.79 -45.24
CA VAL A 918 -7.23 13.22 -44.93
C VAL A 918 -6.25 13.97 -45.83
N VAL A 919 -6.52 15.25 -46.05
CA VAL A 919 -5.62 16.22 -46.66
C VAL A 919 -5.09 17.12 -45.56
N MET A 920 -3.78 17.10 -45.34
CA MET A 920 -3.13 17.90 -44.30
C MET A 920 -2.39 19.08 -44.92
N ARG A 921 -2.33 20.20 -44.19
CA ARG A 921 -1.46 21.36 -44.45
C ARG A 921 -0.66 21.64 -43.20
N GLY A 922 0.62 21.32 -43.23
CA GLY A 922 1.43 21.22 -42.02
C GLY A 922 0.81 20.20 -41.06
N THR A 923 0.47 20.65 -39.86
CA THR A 923 -0.14 19.82 -38.81
C THR A 923 -1.67 19.78 -38.84
N LYS A 924 -2.32 20.63 -39.65
CA LYS A 924 -3.79 20.76 -39.64
C LYS A 924 -4.44 19.94 -40.75
N VAL A 925 -5.56 19.29 -40.42
CA VAL A 925 -6.46 18.71 -41.43
C VAL A 925 -7.24 19.82 -42.12
N ILE A 926 -7.14 19.91 -43.45
CA ILE A 926 -7.85 20.91 -44.28
C ILE A 926 -8.96 20.28 -45.14
N GLY A 927 -9.04 18.94 -45.19
CA GLY A 927 -10.14 18.19 -45.77
C GLY A 927 -10.01 16.69 -45.54
N TRP A 928 -11.09 15.94 -45.75
CA TRP A 928 -11.14 14.48 -45.59
C TRP A 928 -12.16 13.85 -46.53
N PHE A 929 -12.04 12.55 -46.78
CA PHE A 929 -12.89 11.80 -47.70
C PHE A 929 -12.89 10.30 -47.39
N LYS A 930 -13.96 9.62 -47.78
CA LYS A 930 -14.03 8.16 -47.76
C LYS A 930 -13.32 7.58 -48.99
N GLY A 931 -12.51 6.55 -48.76
CA GLY A 931 -11.71 5.91 -49.80
C GLY A 931 -10.23 6.23 -49.68
N LYS A 932 -9.50 6.17 -50.80
CA LYS A 932 -8.04 6.29 -50.85
C LYS A 932 -7.56 6.83 -52.19
N LEU A 933 -6.42 7.51 -52.17
CA LEU A 933 -5.73 7.99 -53.36
C LEU A 933 -4.39 7.28 -53.49
N THR A 934 -4.19 6.50 -54.55
CA THR A 934 -2.94 5.76 -54.80
C THR A 934 -2.58 5.77 -56.29
N ALA A 935 -1.37 5.37 -56.66
CA ALA A 935 -0.97 5.18 -58.08
C ALA A 935 -1.71 4.01 -58.78
N SER A 936 -2.40 3.17 -58.00
CA SER A 936 -3.21 2.04 -58.50
C SER A 936 -4.67 2.42 -58.76
N GLY A 937 -5.13 3.56 -58.26
CA GLY A 937 -6.52 4.00 -58.33
C GLY A 937 -6.85 5.08 -57.30
N ALA A 938 -7.91 5.85 -57.59
CA ALA A 938 -8.41 6.94 -56.76
C ALA A 938 -9.90 6.68 -56.49
N LYS A 939 -10.25 6.54 -55.20
CA LYS A 939 -11.62 6.45 -54.74
C LYS A 939 -11.85 7.56 -53.72
N VAL A 940 -12.68 8.54 -54.07
CA VAL A 940 -12.94 9.73 -53.26
C VAL A 940 -14.45 9.92 -53.19
N GLU A 941 -15.03 9.51 -52.07
CA GLU A 941 -16.45 9.65 -51.75
C GLU A 941 -16.60 10.63 -50.58
N ASP A 942 -17.73 11.35 -50.51
CA ASP A 942 -18.09 12.23 -49.39
C ASP A 942 -17.00 13.24 -48.99
N PHE A 943 -16.33 13.87 -49.96
CA PHE A 943 -15.27 14.84 -49.64
C PHE A 943 -15.82 16.04 -48.85
N GLN A 944 -15.19 16.33 -47.71
CA GLN A 944 -15.47 17.48 -46.85
C GLN A 944 -14.20 18.30 -46.64
N GLY A 945 -14.33 19.64 -46.57
CA GLY A 945 -13.21 20.54 -46.27
C GLY A 945 -13.04 21.68 -47.27
N ASP A 946 -11.89 22.36 -47.17
CA ASP A 946 -11.59 23.58 -47.92
C ASP A 946 -11.53 23.32 -49.44
N PRO A 947 -12.10 24.19 -50.30
CA PRO A 947 -11.96 24.08 -51.76
C PRO A 947 -10.50 23.96 -52.24
N SER A 948 -9.55 24.57 -51.51
CA SER A 948 -8.11 24.45 -51.78
C SER A 948 -7.58 23.02 -51.53
N ALA A 949 -8.13 22.29 -50.55
CA ALA A 949 -7.77 20.91 -50.27
C ALA A 949 -8.24 19.97 -51.40
N TYR A 950 -9.44 20.20 -51.94
CA TYR A 950 -9.93 19.42 -53.10
C TYR A 950 -9.13 19.69 -54.37
N ARG A 951 -8.73 20.96 -54.62
CA ARG A 951 -7.82 21.30 -55.72
C ARG A 951 -6.47 20.59 -55.58
N PHE A 952 -5.92 20.57 -54.36
CA PHE A 952 -4.69 19.83 -54.08
C PHE A 952 -4.85 18.32 -54.33
N LEU A 953 -5.96 17.72 -53.89
CA LEU A 953 -6.29 16.32 -54.13
C LEU A 953 -6.31 15.98 -55.65
N ARG A 954 -6.97 16.81 -56.47
CA ARG A 954 -6.99 16.65 -57.95
C ARG A 954 -5.60 16.77 -58.57
N MET A 955 -4.80 17.72 -58.09
CA MET A 955 -3.42 17.88 -58.52
C MET A 955 -2.61 16.62 -58.20
N VAL A 956 -2.73 16.07 -56.98
CA VAL A 956 -2.04 14.85 -56.58
C VAL A 956 -2.50 13.65 -57.42
N ALA A 957 -3.80 13.48 -57.65
CA ALA A 957 -4.35 12.41 -58.49
C ALA A 957 -3.80 12.45 -59.92
N SER A 958 -3.84 13.63 -60.55
CA SER A 958 -3.28 13.87 -61.88
C SER A 958 -1.78 13.55 -61.91
N SER A 959 -1.07 13.90 -60.84
CA SER A 959 0.37 13.71 -60.72
C SER A 959 0.81 12.24 -60.67
N VAL A 960 -0.08 11.33 -60.25
CA VAL A 960 0.14 9.87 -60.23
C VAL A 960 -0.57 9.14 -61.37
N GLY A 961 -1.15 9.89 -62.32
CA GLY A 961 -1.79 9.33 -63.52
C GLY A 961 -3.18 8.74 -63.28
N VAL A 962 -3.93 9.23 -62.29
CA VAL A 962 -5.27 8.74 -61.95
C VAL A 962 -6.28 9.90 -61.91
N THR A 963 -7.50 9.66 -62.38
CA THR A 963 -8.62 10.61 -62.31
C THR A 963 -9.54 10.29 -61.14
N ILE A 964 -10.14 11.33 -60.55
CA ILE A 964 -11.19 11.17 -59.54
C ILE A 964 -12.54 11.19 -60.27
N ASP A 965 -13.32 10.12 -60.16
CA ASP A 965 -14.66 10.06 -60.76
C ASP A 965 -15.58 11.11 -60.12
N GLU A 966 -16.24 11.91 -60.97
CA GLU A 966 -17.10 13.03 -60.55
C GLU A 966 -18.56 12.62 -60.25
N SER A 967 -18.86 11.31 -60.12
CA SER A 967 -20.23 10.80 -60.14
C SER A 967 -21.11 11.11 -58.93
N ASP A 968 -20.61 11.75 -57.86
CA ASP A 968 -21.41 12.08 -56.67
C ASP A 968 -21.41 13.59 -56.30
N ARG A 969 -21.27 14.47 -57.29
CA ARG A 969 -21.63 15.90 -57.15
C ARG A 969 -22.78 16.27 -58.07
N GLU A 970 -23.91 15.57 -57.98
CA GLU A 970 -25.16 16.31 -58.10
C GLU A 970 -25.28 17.17 -56.85
N VAL A 971 -24.88 18.43 -56.99
CA VAL A 971 -25.25 19.47 -56.03
C VAL A 971 -26.77 19.51 -56.05
N ASP A 972 -27.40 19.00 -54.98
CA ASP A 972 -28.84 19.04 -54.82
C ASP A 972 -29.29 20.51 -54.94
N GLU A 973 -29.89 20.87 -56.08
CA GLU A 973 -30.39 22.22 -56.40
C GLU A 973 -31.34 22.72 -55.30
N TRP A 974 -31.90 21.80 -54.51
CA TRP A 974 -32.72 22.06 -53.33
C TRP A 974 -31.97 22.83 -52.23
N THR A 975 -30.68 22.58 -52.04
CA THR A 975 -29.88 23.21 -50.96
C THR A 975 -29.49 24.65 -51.31
N ILE A 976 -29.29 24.94 -52.60
CA ILE A 976 -29.07 26.31 -53.11
C ILE A 976 -30.38 27.11 -53.00
N SER A 977 -31.52 26.49 -53.31
CA SER A 977 -32.85 27.10 -53.16
C SER A 977 -33.17 27.43 -51.69
N GLU A 978 -32.83 26.54 -50.74
CA GLU A 978 -33.03 26.76 -49.32
C GLU A 978 -32.13 27.89 -48.74
N PHE A 979 -30.90 28.01 -49.24
CA PHE A 979 -30.01 29.11 -48.89
C PHE A 979 -30.54 30.45 -49.43
N TYR A 980 -30.98 30.49 -50.70
CA TYR A 980 -31.60 31.69 -51.29
C TYR A 980 -32.90 32.09 -50.58
N ALA A 981 -33.73 31.12 -50.17
CA ALA A 981 -34.96 31.35 -49.42
C ALA A 981 -34.70 31.89 -47.99
N LYS A 982 -33.61 31.45 -47.33
CA LYS A 982 -33.23 31.95 -46.00
C LYS A 982 -32.52 33.31 -46.05
N THR A 983 -31.93 33.70 -47.17
CA THR A 983 -31.23 35.00 -47.32
C THR A 983 -32.07 36.16 -47.86
N ASN A 984 -33.30 35.94 -48.37
CA ASN A 984 -34.18 37.00 -48.87
C ASN A 984 -35.63 36.86 -48.36
N PRO A 985 -35.97 37.39 -47.16
CA PRO A 985 -37.31 37.26 -46.57
C PRO A 985 -38.31 38.33 -47.05
N GLY A 986 -38.35 38.63 -48.35
CA GLY A 986 -39.26 39.66 -48.87
C GLY A 986 -39.31 39.76 -50.38
N GLY A 987 -40.31 39.12 -50.98
CA GLY A 987 -40.59 39.30 -52.40
C GLY A 987 -41.59 38.29 -52.95
N PHE A 988 -42.85 38.72 -53.00
CA PHE A 988 -43.96 38.26 -53.85
C PHE A 988 -45.13 37.57 -53.17
N ASP A 989 -46.03 38.44 -52.72
CA ASP A 989 -47.47 38.26 -52.67
C ASP A 989 -48.08 38.24 -54.09
N LYS A 990 -49.23 37.56 -54.21
CA LYS A 990 -50.23 37.52 -55.30
C LYS A 990 -50.17 36.43 -56.39
N SER A 991 -51.16 35.54 -56.22
CA SER A 991 -52.27 35.24 -57.16
C SER A 991 -52.09 34.20 -58.27
N TYR A 992 -52.90 33.14 -58.13
CA TYR A 992 -53.69 32.44 -59.15
C TYR A 992 -53.03 31.99 -60.46
N ARG A 993 -52.70 30.70 -60.56
CA ARG A 993 -53.54 29.68 -61.22
C ARG A 993 -52.97 28.28 -61.02
#